data_AF-A0A560F1Z2-F1
#
_entry.id   AF-A0A560F1Z2-F1
#
_cell.length_a   1.000
_cell.length_b   1.000
_cell.length_c   1.000
_cell.angle_alpha   90.00
_cell.angle_beta   90.00
_cell.angle_gamma   90.00
#
_symmetry.space_group_name_H-M   'P 1'
#
loop_
_entity.id
_entity.type
_entity.pdbx_description
1 polymer ?
#
loop_
_entity_poly.entity_id
_entity_poly.type
_entity_poly.pdbx_seq_one_letter_code
_entity_poly.pdbx_strand_id
1 'polypeptide(L)'
;MPLQVTRDNHYVPQWYQRGFLALGETQLHYLDMSPDQKVLADGRIITMNNLNRRAPKGCFYAFDLYSTHFGQIVNDEVEKFLFGPIDDKGSQAIRAFVSGDPSEVHPAFQDFFEYVDAQKLRTPKGLDWIKTRYASLDQVQLMVEMQGLRLMHCRMWTEGVREIVSAENSEVKFIVSDHPVTFYNASLPPTAADCAYPNDPSIEGIGTQTVFVLDANTCLILTHLEYAKNPASVNLSAPRTNPNFRGSSIVRTDAFIRTRKLSRDQVIAINHLIKSRARRFLAASNRDWLTPEKSFVGEWGDIAQVLLPKDDLWRFGGEIYIGYNDGRTHYQDAFGRTSGAHEYLRRNAQKSNLQPNDLCGCGSGHKFKRCCQSLPFADRPTWEVYGIRERNLMFCRVVEDILGLNAGKTWQDVQRELNEDQVKRIYEAFGSLWPEDTDLPSLLPRPRNGILRAVYLGVSDPRLIGPMVLGWLPYFDEVILAHPFVNPVRLKPEYSPTVSPSQYKEQTLKNVLLLLELEPFIHAGYVHLIPDPGDIDAQFGASMLQMATERTADSKPSSALDGWHKAMADDDHRRLMLRQPEASLRRRFRQITPELSDKQIDTIVSHAKSELETDPYALLQPMEMGEAGAQLLCFKGYGLEVGMYLASLTGSVIYTDLDVHWQYLHMHGLEKGIVENAQWAPAVKALSNVEFPLELQGWPVLQAIRMGRFGKIKVRSGTLTDALLNLQEAPQPDKIATQISSISELVQREMSKIPIGNRLTGRIGLSVPSGGFQRQEVQRLLLTFGRVKATRPIPFAMCIKFEALATLP
;
A
#
# COMPACT_ATOMS: atom_id res chain seq x y z
N MET A 1 6.38 -47.29 5.37
CA MET A 1 5.35 -47.10 4.34
C MET A 1 5.66 -45.80 3.62
N PRO A 2 5.69 -45.75 2.28
CA PRO A 2 5.75 -44.46 1.59
C PRO A 2 4.55 -43.62 2.02
N LEU A 3 4.79 -42.38 2.45
CA LEU A 3 3.74 -41.42 2.77
C LEU A 3 2.82 -41.29 1.54
N GLN A 4 1.53 -41.51 1.74
CA GLN A 4 0.53 -41.33 0.68
C GLN A 4 0.45 -39.84 0.35
N VAL A 5 0.91 -39.46 -0.84
CA VAL A 5 0.90 -38.07 -1.33
C VAL A 5 -0.44 -37.76 -1.96
N THR A 6 -1.09 -36.69 -1.53
CA THR A 6 -2.38 -36.24 -2.08
C THR A 6 -2.15 -35.51 -3.41
N ARG A 7 -2.72 -36.05 -4.49
CA ARG A 7 -2.63 -35.45 -5.83
C ARG A 7 -3.97 -35.00 -6.39
N ASP A 8 -5.06 -35.63 -5.99
CA ASP A 8 -6.41 -35.15 -6.31
C ASP A 8 -6.82 -34.10 -5.27
N ASN A 9 -6.51 -32.83 -5.55
CA ASN A 9 -6.82 -31.73 -4.65
C ASN A 9 -8.30 -31.33 -4.81
N HIS A 10 -9.10 -31.54 -3.76
CA HIS A 10 -10.49 -31.12 -3.73
C HIS A 10 -10.62 -29.65 -3.36
N TYR A 11 -10.63 -28.78 -4.37
CA TYR A 11 -10.80 -27.33 -4.16
C TYR A 11 -12.20 -26.94 -3.67
N VAL A 12 -13.18 -27.83 -3.78
CA VAL A 12 -14.42 -27.79 -2.97
C VAL A 12 -14.44 -29.06 -2.11
N PRO A 13 -14.31 -28.99 -0.78
CA PRO A 13 -14.12 -30.15 0.06
C PRO A 13 -15.27 -31.14 0.00
N GLN A 14 -14.94 -32.43 0.06
CA GLN A 14 -15.96 -33.48 0.04
C GLN A 14 -16.96 -33.36 1.20
N TRP A 15 -16.53 -32.89 2.37
CA TRP A 15 -17.44 -32.69 3.52
C TRP A 15 -18.48 -31.60 3.24
N TYR A 16 -18.08 -30.53 2.56
CA TYR A 16 -18.97 -29.43 2.20
C TYR A 16 -19.98 -29.87 1.13
N GLN A 17 -19.50 -30.60 0.11
CA GLN A 17 -20.36 -31.16 -0.93
C GLN A 17 -21.46 -32.08 -0.39
N ARG A 18 -21.23 -32.79 0.73
CA ARG A 18 -22.24 -33.65 1.36
C ARG A 18 -23.46 -32.87 1.87
N GLY A 19 -23.32 -31.58 2.17
CA GLY A 19 -24.43 -30.70 2.55
C GLY A 19 -25.47 -30.49 1.43
N PHE A 20 -25.17 -30.92 0.19
CA PHE A 20 -26.04 -30.79 -0.97
C PHE A 20 -26.73 -32.09 -1.38
N LEU A 21 -26.44 -33.20 -0.70
CA LEU A 21 -27.10 -34.48 -0.94
C LEU A 21 -28.52 -34.46 -0.36
N ALA A 22 -29.47 -35.06 -1.09
CA ALA A 22 -30.78 -35.34 -0.51
C ALA A 22 -30.65 -36.44 0.56
N LEU A 23 -31.62 -36.50 1.48
CA LEU A 23 -31.64 -37.52 2.52
C LEU A 23 -31.60 -38.93 1.90
N GLY A 24 -30.60 -39.73 2.27
CA GLY A 24 -30.41 -41.10 1.78
C GLY A 24 -29.67 -41.21 0.43
N GLU A 25 -29.39 -40.11 -0.26
CA GLU A 25 -28.61 -40.12 -1.50
C GLU A 25 -27.10 -40.10 -1.24
N THR A 26 -26.33 -40.72 -2.13
CA THR A 26 -24.86 -40.77 -2.06
C THR A 26 -24.17 -40.08 -3.24
N GLN A 27 -24.94 -39.62 -4.22
CA GLN A 27 -24.45 -39.01 -5.46
C GLN A 27 -25.18 -37.71 -5.78
N LEU A 28 -24.45 -36.74 -6.31
CA LEU A 28 -24.97 -35.51 -6.88
C LEU A 28 -25.10 -35.65 -8.39
N HIS A 29 -26.04 -34.92 -8.98
CA HIS A 29 -26.00 -34.58 -10.39
C HIS A 29 -24.88 -33.56 -10.59
N TYR A 30 -23.92 -33.88 -11.45
CA TYR A 30 -22.72 -33.10 -11.73
C TYR A 30 -22.71 -32.67 -13.19
N LEU A 31 -22.90 -31.37 -13.41
CA LEU A 31 -22.98 -30.74 -14.73
C LEU A 31 -21.64 -30.09 -15.08
N ASP A 32 -21.11 -30.43 -16.25
CA ASP A 32 -20.04 -29.73 -16.95
C ASP A 32 -20.68 -28.76 -17.96
N MET A 33 -20.50 -27.46 -17.76
CA MET A 33 -21.02 -26.44 -18.66
C MET A 33 -20.22 -26.34 -19.96
N SER A 34 -19.00 -26.88 -19.97
CA SER A 34 -18.06 -26.86 -21.11
C SER A 34 -17.44 -28.25 -21.31
N PRO A 35 -18.25 -29.26 -21.69
CA PRO A 35 -17.79 -30.64 -21.86
C PRO A 35 -16.70 -30.77 -22.92
N ASP A 36 -15.73 -31.66 -22.67
CA ASP A 36 -14.63 -31.90 -23.58
C ASP A 36 -15.12 -32.44 -24.94
N GLN A 37 -14.39 -32.12 -26.00
CA GLN A 37 -14.62 -32.63 -27.35
C GLN A 37 -13.58 -33.68 -27.71
N LYS A 38 -14.02 -34.76 -28.36
CA LYS A 38 -13.14 -35.84 -28.82
C LYS A 38 -13.22 -35.98 -30.34
N VAL A 39 -12.07 -35.94 -30.99
CA VAL A 39 -11.94 -36.28 -32.41
C VAL A 39 -11.89 -37.81 -32.53
N LEU A 40 -12.83 -38.38 -33.28
CA LEU A 40 -12.89 -39.79 -33.61
C LEU A 40 -11.87 -40.14 -34.70
N ALA A 41 -11.56 -41.42 -34.87
CA ALA A 41 -10.60 -41.91 -35.86
C ALA A 41 -10.97 -41.54 -37.32
N ASP A 42 -12.24 -41.20 -37.57
CA ASP A 42 -12.76 -40.76 -38.86
C ASP A 42 -12.86 -39.22 -39.00
N GLY A 43 -12.28 -38.46 -38.06
CA GLY A 43 -12.26 -37.01 -38.06
C GLY A 43 -13.51 -36.33 -37.50
N ARG A 44 -14.56 -37.08 -37.13
CA ARG A 44 -15.76 -36.50 -36.49
C ARG A 44 -15.47 -36.03 -35.07
N ILE A 45 -16.00 -34.87 -34.70
CA ILE A 45 -15.90 -34.32 -33.34
C ILE A 45 -17.17 -34.68 -32.57
N ILE A 46 -17.04 -35.44 -31.48
CA ILE A 46 -18.14 -35.70 -30.54
C ILE A 46 -17.96 -34.88 -29.26
N THR A 47 -19.06 -34.39 -28.70
CA THR A 47 -19.06 -33.74 -27.39
C THR A 47 -19.33 -34.78 -26.31
N MET A 48 -18.51 -34.80 -25.27
CA MET A 48 -18.65 -35.75 -24.16
C MET A 48 -19.92 -35.49 -23.34
N ASN A 49 -20.41 -36.51 -22.65
CA ASN A 49 -21.60 -36.36 -21.80
C ASN A 49 -21.36 -35.31 -20.70
N ASN A 50 -22.16 -34.26 -20.73
CA ASN A 50 -21.99 -33.10 -19.88
C ASN A 50 -22.65 -33.27 -18.49
N LEU A 51 -23.56 -34.23 -18.31
CA LEU A 51 -24.25 -34.46 -17.04
C LEU A 51 -24.03 -35.88 -16.53
N ASN A 52 -23.44 -36.02 -15.34
CA ASN A 52 -23.14 -37.31 -14.72
C ASN A 52 -23.72 -37.39 -13.31
N ARG A 53 -23.94 -38.59 -12.77
CA ARG A 53 -24.14 -38.78 -11.32
C ARG A 53 -22.81 -39.17 -10.69
N ARG A 54 -22.37 -38.44 -9.67
CA ARG A 54 -21.07 -38.67 -9.03
C ARG A 54 -21.16 -38.52 -7.52
N ALA A 55 -20.46 -39.38 -6.80
CA ALA A 55 -20.25 -39.20 -5.36
C ALA A 55 -19.33 -37.98 -5.12
N PRO A 56 -19.37 -37.33 -3.94
CA PRO A 56 -18.55 -36.15 -3.67
C PRO A 56 -17.06 -36.29 -3.99
N LYS A 57 -16.47 -37.47 -3.77
CA LYS A 57 -15.07 -37.77 -4.11
C LYS A 57 -14.73 -37.67 -5.61
N GLY A 58 -15.73 -37.66 -6.50
CA GLY A 58 -15.56 -37.55 -7.94
C GLY A 58 -15.93 -36.19 -8.52
N CYS A 59 -16.19 -35.20 -7.66
CA CYS A 59 -16.61 -33.85 -8.02
C CYS A 59 -15.59 -32.82 -7.50
N PHE A 60 -15.44 -31.70 -8.23
CA PHE A 60 -14.70 -30.51 -7.81
C PHE A 60 -13.28 -30.78 -7.27
N TYR A 61 -12.51 -31.57 -8.01
CA TYR A 61 -11.09 -31.78 -7.76
C TYR A 61 -10.30 -31.49 -9.03
N ALA A 62 -9.01 -31.21 -8.84
CA ALA A 62 -8.05 -31.12 -9.92
C ALA A 62 -6.77 -31.82 -9.50
N PHE A 63 -6.12 -32.45 -10.47
CA PHE A 63 -4.88 -33.16 -10.24
C PHE A 63 -3.72 -32.17 -10.11
N ASP A 64 -2.96 -32.29 -9.03
CA ASP A 64 -1.82 -31.44 -8.65
C ASP A 64 -2.12 -29.93 -8.68
N LEU A 65 -3.30 -29.53 -8.22
CA LEU A 65 -3.69 -28.12 -8.16
C LEU A 65 -2.83 -27.33 -7.17
N TYR A 66 -2.48 -27.96 -6.04
CA TYR A 66 -1.67 -27.35 -4.98
C TYR A 66 -0.33 -28.06 -4.77
N SER A 67 -0.14 -29.22 -5.39
CA SER A 67 1.10 -29.99 -5.27
C SER A 67 2.26 -29.22 -5.88
N THR A 68 3.37 -29.15 -5.16
CA THR A 68 4.64 -28.59 -5.66
C THR A 68 5.58 -29.72 -6.03
N HIS A 69 6.53 -29.45 -6.93
CA HIS A 69 7.41 -30.47 -7.49
C HIS A 69 8.88 -30.06 -7.35
N PHE A 70 9.69 -30.95 -6.78
CA PHE A 70 11.15 -30.85 -6.73
C PHE A 70 11.75 -32.00 -7.54
N GLY A 71 11.92 -31.78 -8.85
CA GLY A 71 12.25 -32.85 -9.78
C GLY A 71 11.11 -33.89 -9.86
N GLN A 72 11.40 -35.14 -9.50
CA GLN A 72 10.42 -36.23 -9.47
C GLN A 72 9.68 -36.34 -8.13
N ILE A 73 10.06 -35.56 -7.12
CA ILE A 73 9.45 -35.59 -5.79
C ILE A 73 8.25 -34.65 -5.78
N VAL A 74 7.08 -35.21 -5.47
CA VAL A 74 5.82 -34.46 -5.27
C VAL A 74 5.71 -34.08 -3.79
N ASN A 75 5.40 -32.81 -3.52
CA ASN A 75 5.17 -32.26 -2.19
C ASN A 75 3.70 -31.78 -2.07
N ASP A 76 2.96 -32.35 -1.10
CA ASP A 76 1.55 -32.04 -0.78
C ASP A 76 1.38 -31.25 0.53
N GLU A 77 2.42 -30.59 1.03
CA GLU A 77 2.41 -29.82 2.28
C GLU A 77 1.35 -28.72 2.30
N VAL A 78 1.04 -28.11 1.15
CA VAL A 78 -0.04 -27.11 1.04
C VAL A 78 -1.40 -27.74 1.35
N GLU A 79 -1.69 -28.94 0.82
CA GLU A 79 -2.90 -29.67 1.16
C GLU A 79 -2.91 -30.04 2.65
N LYS A 80 -1.81 -30.61 3.13
CA LYS A 80 -1.75 -31.20 4.48
C LYS A 80 -1.70 -30.18 5.61
N PHE A 81 -0.86 -29.15 5.49
CA PHE A 81 -0.54 -28.24 6.59
C PHE A 81 -1.22 -26.88 6.47
N LEU A 82 -1.66 -26.48 5.26
CA LEU A 82 -2.46 -25.26 5.09
C LEU A 82 -3.96 -25.61 5.00
N PHE A 83 -4.37 -26.37 3.98
CA PHE A 83 -5.80 -26.63 3.76
C PHE A 83 -6.42 -27.62 4.75
N GLY A 84 -5.67 -28.63 5.21
CA GLY A 84 -6.14 -29.57 6.24
C GLY A 84 -6.70 -28.86 7.48
N PRO A 85 -5.88 -28.04 8.20
CA PRO A 85 -6.36 -27.28 9.34
C PRO A 85 -7.50 -26.30 9.03
N ILE A 86 -7.47 -25.63 7.86
CA ILE A 86 -8.52 -24.72 7.42
C ILE A 86 -9.84 -25.46 7.19
N ASP A 87 -9.82 -26.64 6.58
CA ASP A 87 -11.01 -27.44 6.29
C ASP A 87 -11.58 -28.09 7.56
N ASP A 88 -10.73 -28.54 8.49
CA ASP A 88 -11.16 -29.11 9.77
C ASP A 88 -11.92 -28.10 10.64
N LYS A 89 -11.38 -26.88 10.74
CA LYS A 89 -12.02 -25.77 11.43
C LYS A 89 -13.23 -25.23 10.65
N GLY A 90 -13.09 -25.08 9.34
CA GLY A 90 -14.16 -24.64 8.43
C GLY A 90 -15.39 -25.55 8.51
N SER A 91 -15.21 -26.87 8.57
CA SER A 91 -16.30 -27.84 8.75
C SER A 91 -17.08 -27.63 10.05
N GLN A 92 -16.41 -27.27 11.14
CA GLN A 92 -17.05 -26.95 12.41
C GLN A 92 -17.75 -25.60 12.35
N ALA A 93 -17.08 -24.61 11.77
CA ALA A 93 -17.60 -23.25 11.62
C ALA A 93 -18.85 -23.18 10.74
N ILE A 94 -18.89 -23.88 9.61
CA ILE A 94 -20.07 -23.95 8.75
C ILE A 94 -21.26 -24.53 9.53
N ARG A 95 -21.05 -25.61 10.29
CA ARG A 95 -22.12 -26.23 11.10
C ARG A 95 -22.66 -25.27 12.17
N ALA A 96 -21.78 -24.55 12.86
CA ALA A 96 -22.16 -23.53 13.84
C ALA A 96 -22.97 -22.38 13.17
N PHE A 97 -22.55 -21.96 11.97
CA PHE A 97 -23.27 -20.91 11.24
C PHE A 97 -24.61 -21.41 10.67
N VAL A 98 -24.74 -22.68 10.30
CA VAL A 98 -26.02 -23.27 9.92
C VAL A 98 -26.95 -23.39 11.14
N SER A 99 -26.45 -23.88 12.29
CA SER A 99 -27.24 -24.00 13.53
C SER A 99 -27.72 -22.64 14.05
N GLY A 100 -26.85 -21.63 13.95
CA GLY A 100 -27.12 -20.29 14.44
C GLY A 100 -27.04 -20.13 15.95
N ASP A 101 -26.50 -21.12 16.67
CA ASP A 101 -26.26 -21.03 18.10
C ASP A 101 -25.14 -20.00 18.39
N PRO A 102 -25.42 -18.89 19.10
CA PRO A 102 -24.41 -17.88 19.40
C PRO A 102 -23.18 -18.41 20.15
N SER A 103 -23.36 -19.46 20.97
CA SER A 103 -22.27 -20.08 21.75
C SER A 103 -21.31 -20.88 20.88
N GLU A 104 -21.79 -21.41 19.74
CA GLU A 104 -20.95 -22.09 18.74
C GLU A 104 -20.40 -21.09 17.72
N VAL A 105 -21.20 -20.09 17.32
CA VAL A 105 -20.82 -19.09 16.31
C VAL A 105 -19.70 -18.18 16.79
N HIS A 106 -19.73 -17.72 18.04
CA HIS A 106 -18.72 -16.81 18.57
C HIS A 106 -17.28 -17.36 18.48
N PRO A 107 -16.95 -18.55 19.02
CA PRO A 107 -15.60 -19.10 18.93
C PRO A 107 -15.22 -19.49 17.49
N ALA A 108 -16.18 -19.81 16.62
CA ALA A 108 -15.93 -20.19 15.23
C ALA A 108 -15.88 -19.01 14.24
N PHE A 109 -16.11 -17.78 14.69
CA PHE A 109 -16.32 -16.63 13.80
C PHE A 109 -15.12 -16.33 12.90
N GLN A 110 -13.92 -16.32 13.46
CA GLN A 110 -12.70 -16.06 12.69
C GLN A 110 -12.41 -17.20 11.71
N ASP A 111 -12.49 -18.45 12.19
CA ASP A 111 -12.28 -19.64 11.38
C ASP A 111 -13.27 -19.73 10.21
N PHE A 112 -14.52 -19.27 10.41
CA PHE A 112 -15.53 -19.18 9.36
C PHE A 112 -15.08 -18.27 8.20
N PHE A 113 -14.70 -17.03 8.49
CA PHE A 113 -14.33 -16.08 7.44
C PHE A 113 -12.98 -16.41 6.80
N GLU A 114 -12.02 -16.97 7.56
CA GLU A 114 -10.77 -17.51 6.97
C GLU A 114 -11.09 -18.65 5.99
N TYR A 115 -12.00 -19.56 6.34
CA TYR A 115 -12.44 -20.63 5.44
C TYR A 115 -13.12 -20.08 4.19
N VAL A 116 -14.05 -19.12 4.31
CA VAL A 116 -14.74 -18.52 3.17
C VAL A 116 -13.75 -17.87 2.21
N ASP A 117 -12.78 -17.10 2.71
CA ASP A 117 -11.81 -16.44 1.84
C ASP A 117 -10.84 -17.45 1.18
N ALA A 118 -10.36 -18.43 1.94
CA ALA A 118 -9.58 -19.53 1.38
C ALA A 118 -10.37 -20.30 0.29
N GLN A 119 -11.66 -20.54 0.51
CA GLN A 119 -12.55 -21.19 -0.45
C GLN A 119 -12.74 -20.37 -1.74
N LYS A 120 -12.69 -19.04 -1.68
CA LYS A 120 -12.69 -18.17 -2.86
C LYS A 120 -11.41 -18.35 -3.67
N LEU A 121 -10.25 -18.23 -3.02
CA LEU A 121 -8.96 -18.17 -3.71
C LEU A 121 -8.41 -19.53 -4.16
N ARG A 122 -8.71 -20.62 -3.45
CA ARG A 122 -8.15 -21.95 -3.77
C ARG A 122 -8.72 -22.61 -5.02
N THR A 123 -9.86 -22.14 -5.50
CA THR A 123 -10.50 -22.69 -6.71
C THR A 123 -9.64 -22.39 -7.95
N PRO A 124 -9.78 -23.16 -9.05
CA PRO A 124 -9.05 -22.86 -10.28
C PRO A 124 -9.28 -21.43 -10.80
N LYS A 125 -10.50 -20.89 -10.68
CA LYS A 125 -10.79 -19.49 -11.03
C LYS A 125 -10.06 -18.50 -10.10
N GLY A 126 -9.99 -18.80 -8.80
CA GLY A 126 -9.24 -17.99 -7.83
C GLY A 126 -7.74 -17.99 -8.09
N LEU A 127 -7.15 -19.15 -8.37
CA LEU A 127 -5.73 -19.27 -8.72
C LEU A 127 -5.40 -18.60 -10.05
N ASP A 128 -6.27 -18.73 -11.06
CA ASP A 128 -6.12 -18.00 -12.32
C ASP A 128 -6.22 -16.49 -12.10
N TRP A 129 -7.13 -16.02 -11.22
CA TRP A 129 -7.18 -14.61 -10.82
C TRP A 129 -5.86 -14.15 -10.20
N ILE A 130 -5.28 -14.91 -9.27
CA ILE A 130 -3.95 -14.57 -8.69
C ILE A 130 -2.92 -14.47 -9.80
N LYS A 131 -2.80 -15.45 -10.70
CA LYS A 131 -1.85 -15.42 -11.82
C LYS A 131 -1.96 -14.14 -12.66
N THR A 132 -3.18 -13.65 -12.93
CA THR A 132 -3.37 -12.41 -13.71
C THR A 132 -2.90 -11.14 -12.99
N ARG A 133 -2.60 -11.20 -11.68
CA ARG A 133 -2.11 -10.07 -10.89
C ARG A 133 -0.59 -9.97 -10.79
N TYR A 134 0.13 -10.94 -11.33
CA TYR A 134 1.60 -11.01 -11.27
C TYR A 134 2.14 -11.20 -12.69
N ALA A 135 3.39 -10.81 -12.94
CA ALA A 135 4.00 -10.95 -14.26
C ALA A 135 4.16 -12.42 -14.67
N SER A 136 4.68 -13.23 -13.75
CA SER A 136 4.71 -14.69 -13.87
C SER A 136 4.82 -15.32 -12.48
N LEU A 137 4.22 -16.50 -12.32
CA LEU A 137 4.31 -17.30 -11.09
C LEU A 137 4.54 -18.75 -11.49
N ASP A 138 5.59 -19.36 -10.96
CA ASP A 138 5.65 -20.81 -10.90
C ASP A 138 4.67 -21.37 -9.85
N GLN A 139 4.54 -22.69 -9.78
CA GLN A 139 3.58 -23.33 -8.87
C GLN A 139 3.89 -23.04 -7.39
N VAL A 140 5.16 -22.98 -6.98
CA VAL A 140 5.54 -22.71 -5.59
C VAL A 140 5.18 -21.26 -5.23
N GLN A 141 5.57 -20.32 -6.09
CA GLN A 141 5.26 -18.90 -5.93
C GLN A 141 3.75 -18.65 -5.89
N LEU A 142 2.98 -19.32 -6.75
CA LEU A 142 1.52 -19.23 -6.72
C LEU A 142 0.93 -19.67 -5.38
N MET A 143 1.44 -20.75 -4.78
CA MET A 143 0.96 -21.22 -3.48
C MET A 143 1.33 -20.25 -2.34
N VAL A 144 2.54 -19.65 -2.39
CA VAL A 144 2.96 -18.62 -1.45
C VAL A 144 2.05 -17.38 -1.55
N GLU A 145 1.77 -16.91 -2.76
CA GLU A 145 0.92 -15.72 -2.96
C GLU A 145 -0.54 -16.01 -2.60
N MET A 146 -1.06 -17.20 -2.90
CA MET A 146 -2.39 -17.61 -2.44
C MET A 146 -2.47 -17.62 -0.91
N GLN A 147 -1.47 -18.18 -0.23
CA GLN A 147 -1.40 -18.15 1.23
C GLN A 147 -1.34 -16.72 1.78
N GLY A 148 -0.57 -15.83 1.12
CA GLY A 148 -0.45 -14.42 1.49
C GLY A 148 -1.70 -13.59 1.23
N LEU A 149 -2.60 -14.01 0.32
CA LEU A 149 -3.81 -13.27 -0.05
C LEU A 149 -5.09 -13.79 0.63
N ARG A 150 -5.10 -15.01 1.18
CA ARG A 150 -6.28 -15.73 1.71
C ARG A 150 -7.10 -15.08 2.84
N LEU A 151 -6.78 -13.87 3.27
CA LEU A 151 -7.51 -13.13 4.30
C LEU A 151 -7.89 -11.71 3.86
N MET A 152 -7.70 -11.39 2.57
CA MET A 152 -7.88 -10.04 2.06
C MET A 152 -9.35 -9.57 2.12
N HIS A 153 -10.33 -10.47 2.03
CA HIS A 153 -11.75 -10.05 1.99
C HIS A 153 -12.41 -9.96 3.36
N CYS A 154 -11.82 -10.60 4.39
CA CYS A 154 -12.44 -10.80 5.69
C CYS A 154 -12.92 -9.51 6.36
N ARG A 155 -12.12 -8.44 6.33
CA ARG A 155 -12.47 -7.16 6.98
C ARG A 155 -13.76 -6.56 6.42
N MET A 156 -13.85 -6.42 5.10
CA MET A 156 -15.02 -5.83 4.45
C MET A 156 -16.29 -6.66 4.67
N TRP A 157 -16.15 -7.98 4.76
CA TRP A 157 -17.25 -8.90 5.08
C TRP A 157 -17.74 -8.76 6.53
N THR A 158 -16.82 -8.65 7.48
CA THR A 158 -17.15 -8.56 8.91
C THR A 158 -17.62 -7.16 9.35
N GLU A 159 -17.37 -6.13 8.55
CA GLU A 159 -17.97 -4.79 8.73
C GLU A 159 -19.35 -4.66 8.05
N GLY A 160 -19.70 -5.56 7.13
CA GLY A 160 -20.96 -5.53 6.38
C GLY A 160 -22.17 -6.10 7.14
N VAL A 161 -23.34 -5.97 6.52
CA VAL A 161 -24.56 -6.67 6.93
C VAL A 161 -24.43 -8.15 6.57
N ARG A 162 -24.63 -9.01 7.57
CA ARG A 162 -24.55 -10.47 7.45
C ARG A 162 -25.93 -11.07 7.60
N GLU A 163 -26.39 -11.76 6.57
CA GLU A 163 -27.69 -12.40 6.55
C GLU A 163 -27.59 -13.85 6.11
N ILE A 164 -28.27 -14.74 6.83
CA ILE A 164 -28.44 -16.13 6.47
C ILE A 164 -29.90 -16.36 6.14
N VAL A 165 -30.16 -16.76 4.89
CA VAL A 165 -31.49 -17.04 4.36
C VAL A 165 -31.72 -18.53 4.21
N SER A 166 -32.97 -18.97 4.40
CA SER A 166 -33.36 -20.38 4.34
C SER A 166 -34.22 -20.69 3.10
N ALA A 167 -33.92 -21.78 2.41
CA ALA A 167 -34.72 -22.39 1.35
C ALA A 167 -35.52 -23.60 1.88
N GLU A 168 -35.62 -23.81 3.19
CA GLU A 168 -36.30 -24.97 3.79
C GLU A 168 -37.72 -25.21 3.25
N ASN A 169 -38.48 -24.12 3.04
CA ASN A 169 -39.85 -24.13 2.54
C ASN A 169 -39.96 -24.13 1.01
N SER A 170 -38.84 -23.98 0.30
CA SER A 170 -38.81 -23.99 -1.16
C SER A 170 -38.64 -25.42 -1.67
N GLU A 171 -39.39 -25.78 -2.72
CA GLU A 171 -39.23 -27.04 -3.45
C GLU A 171 -37.91 -27.10 -4.25
N VAL A 172 -37.37 -25.94 -4.63
CA VAL A 172 -36.04 -25.80 -5.24
C VAL A 172 -35.05 -25.49 -4.14
N LYS A 173 -33.92 -26.22 -4.12
CA LYS A 173 -32.83 -26.01 -3.17
C LYS A 173 -31.63 -25.37 -3.85
N PHE A 174 -30.69 -24.88 -3.06
CA PHE A 174 -29.48 -24.25 -3.60
C PHE A 174 -28.56 -25.26 -4.29
N ILE A 175 -27.82 -24.78 -5.28
CA ILE A 175 -26.79 -25.55 -5.99
C ILE A 175 -25.39 -25.17 -5.50
N VAL A 176 -24.41 -26.06 -5.72
CA VAL A 176 -22.99 -25.78 -5.49
C VAL A 176 -22.24 -25.69 -6.83
N SER A 177 -21.24 -24.82 -6.90
CA SER A 177 -20.38 -24.64 -8.08
C SER A 177 -18.92 -24.97 -7.80
N ASP A 178 -18.11 -24.99 -8.85
CA ASP A 178 -16.64 -25.05 -8.75
C ASP A 178 -16.00 -23.75 -8.28
N HIS A 179 -16.81 -22.73 -7.98
CA HIS A 179 -16.40 -21.47 -7.40
C HIS A 179 -17.44 -20.99 -6.36
N PRO A 180 -17.51 -21.62 -5.17
CA PRO A 180 -18.66 -21.50 -4.26
C PRO A 180 -18.92 -20.10 -3.71
N VAL A 181 -17.87 -19.29 -3.53
CA VAL A 181 -17.97 -17.91 -3.01
C VAL A 181 -18.14 -16.96 -4.18
N THR A 182 -19.37 -16.49 -4.37
CA THR A 182 -19.79 -15.75 -5.57
C THR A 182 -19.94 -14.27 -5.27
N PHE A 183 -19.35 -13.40 -6.10
CA PHE A 183 -19.58 -11.96 -6.03
C PHE A 183 -20.65 -11.54 -7.04
N TYR A 184 -21.56 -10.68 -6.58
CA TYR A 184 -22.63 -10.09 -7.37
C TYR A 184 -22.56 -8.58 -7.29
N ASN A 185 -22.76 -7.90 -8.40
CA ASN A 185 -23.03 -6.46 -8.42
C ASN A 185 -24.02 -6.19 -9.56
N ALA A 186 -25.12 -5.49 -9.25
CA ALA A 186 -26.21 -5.28 -10.20
C ALA A 186 -25.80 -4.49 -11.45
N SER A 187 -24.76 -3.64 -11.36
CA SER A 187 -24.23 -2.88 -12.50
C SER A 187 -23.18 -3.62 -13.32
N LEU A 188 -22.73 -4.80 -12.86
CA LEU A 188 -21.64 -5.58 -13.47
C LEU A 188 -22.11 -7.01 -13.79
N PRO A 189 -22.80 -7.23 -14.93
CA PRO A 189 -23.14 -8.57 -15.38
C PRO A 189 -21.88 -9.39 -15.74
N PRO A 190 -21.97 -10.73 -15.84
CA PRO A 190 -20.85 -11.59 -16.23
C PRO A 190 -20.21 -11.23 -17.59
N THR A 191 -20.97 -10.58 -18.47
CA THR A 191 -20.53 -10.13 -19.79
C THR A 191 -19.79 -8.78 -19.77
N ALA A 192 -19.75 -8.08 -18.63
CA ALA A 192 -19.01 -6.83 -18.50
C ALA A 192 -17.50 -7.06 -18.63
N ALA A 193 -16.78 -6.11 -19.26
CA ALA A 193 -15.34 -6.21 -19.48
C ALA A 193 -14.55 -6.42 -18.17
N ASP A 194 -14.93 -5.70 -17.10
CA ASP A 194 -14.33 -5.82 -15.77
C ASP A 194 -14.59 -7.19 -15.10
N CYS A 195 -15.56 -7.96 -15.61
CA CYS A 195 -15.92 -9.30 -15.17
C CYS A 195 -15.46 -10.40 -16.13
N ALA A 196 -14.66 -10.06 -17.15
CA ALA A 196 -14.09 -11.07 -18.04
C ALA A 196 -13.22 -12.04 -17.23
N TYR A 197 -13.36 -13.34 -17.51
CA TYR A 197 -12.62 -14.39 -16.81
C TYR A 197 -11.12 -14.05 -16.71
N PRO A 198 -10.49 -14.23 -15.54
CA PRO A 198 -11.00 -14.86 -14.31
C PRO A 198 -11.70 -13.91 -13.33
N ASN A 199 -12.03 -12.67 -13.73
CA ASN A 199 -12.48 -11.63 -12.82
C ASN A 199 -13.94 -11.77 -12.38
N ASP A 200 -14.22 -11.16 -11.22
CA ASP A 200 -15.53 -10.88 -10.67
C ASP A 200 -15.59 -9.39 -10.29
N PRO A 201 -16.77 -8.82 -9.96
CA PRO A 201 -16.86 -7.46 -9.42
C PRO A 201 -15.92 -7.28 -8.23
N SER A 202 -15.25 -6.13 -8.13
CA SER A 202 -14.42 -5.84 -6.95
C SER A 202 -15.30 -5.82 -5.70
N ILE A 203 -14.83 -6.47 -4.64
CA ILE A 203 -15.45 -6.39 -3.31
C ILE A 203 -15.41 -4.97 -2.75
N GLU A 204 -14.60 -4.07 -3.30
CA GLU A 204 -14.56 -2.68 -2.85
C GLU A 204 -15.82 -1.92 -3.31
N GLY A 205 -16.49 -2.37 -4.37
CA GLY A 205 -17.66 -1.69 -4.92
C GLY A 205 -18.84 -1.71 -3.94
N ILE A 206 -19.44 -0.55 -3.64
CA ILE A 206 -20.56 -0.41 -2.69
C ILE A 206 -21.69 -1.41 -2.98
N GLY A 207 -22.03 -1.62 -4.25
CA GLY A 207 -23.08 -2.53 -4.68
C GLY A 207 -22.69 -4.00 -4.70
N THR A 208 -21.44 -4.34 -4.39
CA THR A 208 -20.96 -5.72 -4.42
C THR A 208 -21.48 -6.49 -3.20
N GLN A 209 -22.16 -7.59 -3.45
CA GLN A 209 -22.65 -8.54 -2.46
C GLN A 209 -21.92 -9.87 -2.62
N THR A 210 -21.60 -10.52 -1.50
CA THR A 210 -21.01 -11.87 -1.52
C THR A 210 -22.09 -12.89 -1.17
N VAL A 211 -22.21 -13.92 -2.00
CA VAL A 211 -23.15 -15.03 -1.83
C VAL A 211 -22.36 -16.30 -1.64
N PHE A 212 -22.62 -17.00 -0.53
CA PHE A 212 -22.00 -18.27 -0.21
C PHE A 212 -23.04 -19.22 0.38
N VAL A 213 -23.35 -20.29 -0.35
CA VAL A 213 -24.31 -21.30 0.10
C VAL A 213 -23.64 -22.17 1.16
N LEU A 214 -24.29 -22.39 2.31
CA LEU A 214 -23.72 -23.19 3.40
C LEU A 214 -24.08 -24.67 3.25
N ASP A 215 -25.31 -24.95 2.79
CA ASP A 215 -25.83 -26.27 2.44
C ASP A 215 -27.03 -26.15 1.47
N ALA A 216 -27.71 -27.25 1.12
CA ALA A 216 -28.86 -27.21 0.22
C ALA A 216 -29.97 -26.22 0.64
N ASN A 217 -30.13 -25.94 1.93
CA ASN A 217 -31.20 -25.10 2.47
C ASN A 217 -30.72 -23.73 2.96
N THR A 218 -29.43 -23.51 3.18
CA THR A 218 -28.95 -22.34 3.91
C THR A 218 -27.97 -21.55 3.05
N CYS A 219 -28.15 -20.23 2.96
CA CYS A 219 -27.27 -19.36 2.17
C CYS A 219 -26.89 -18.09 2.94
N LEU A 220 -25.60 -17.80 2.99
CA LEU A 220 -25.05 -16.54 3.50
C LEU A 220 -25.04 -15.49 2.39
N ILE A 221 -25.53 -14.29 2.74
CA ILE A 221 -25.46 -13.08 1.94
C ILE A 221 -24.76 -12.00 2.76
N LEU A 222 -23.70 -11.44 2.19
CA LEU A 222 -22.94 -10.33 2.77
C LEU A 222 -23.15 -9.08 1.92
N THR A 223 -23.61 -8.01 2.55
CA THR A 223 -23.94 -6.74 1.88
C THR A 223 -23.22 -5.60 2.57
N HIS A 224 -22.58 -4.69 1.83
CA HIS A 224 -21.99 -3.51 2.44
C HIS A 224 -23.05 -2.64 3.13
N LEU A 225 -22.69 -2.07 4.28
CA LEU A 225 -23.61 -1.35 5.15
C LEU A 225 -24.31 -0.19 4.45
N GLU A 226 -23.56 0.57 3.63
CA GLU A 226 -24.08 1.72 2.87
C GLU A 226 -25.16 1.29 1.87
N TYR A 227 -24.92 0.19 1.16
CA TYR A 227 -25.87 -0.34 0.18
C TYR A 227 -27.09 -0.96 0.86
N ALA A 228 -26.90 -1.68 1.97
CA ALA A 228 -27.99 -2.24 2.74
C ALA A 228 -28.93 -1.16 3.32
N LYS A 229 -28.37 -0.04 3.81
CA LYS A 229 -29.15 1.05 4.40
C LYS A 229 -29.82 1.94 3.35
N ASN A 230 -29.13 2.23 2.24
CA ASN A 230 -29.60 3.19 1.24
C ASN A 230 -29.42 2.68 -0.20
N PRO A 231 -30.10 1.60 -0.60
CA PRO A 231 -29.84 0.93 -1.87
C PRO A 231 -30.10 1.79 -3.11
N ALA A 232 -31.02 2.76 -3.02
CA ALA A 232 -31.40 3.61 -4.15
C ALA A 232 -30.49 4.82 -4.38
N SER A 233 -29.63 5.19 -3.41
CA SER A 233 -28.87 6.45 -3.44
C SER A 233 -27.37 6.26 -3.64
N VAL A 234 -26.90 5.03 -3.79
CA VAL A 234 -25.47 4.72 -3.88
C VAL A 234 -25.04 4.45 -5.32
N ASN A 235 -23.80 4.84 -5.64
CA ASN A 235 -23.15 4.41 -6.87
C ASN A 235 -22.58 2.99 -6.68
N LEU A 236 -23.20 1.99 -7.30
CA LEU A 236 -22.88 0.58 -7.11
C LEU A 236 -21.44 0.19 -7.45
N SER A 237 -20.78 0.94 -8.35
CA SER A 237 -19.39 0.68 -8.75
C SER A 237 -18.37 1.55 -8.02
N ALA A 238 -18.81 2.54 -7.22
CA ALA A 238 -17.89 3.36 -6.44
C ALA A 238 -17.32 2.53 -5.27
N PRO A 239 -16.07 2.78 -4.84
CA PRO A 239 -15.53 2.16 -3.64
C PRO A 239 -16.39 2.48 -2.42
N ARG A 240 -16.57 1.50 -1.53
CA ARG A 240 -17.23 1.67 -0.24
C ARG A 240 -16.41 2.53 0.69
N THR A 241 -17.06 3.02 1.74
CA THR A 241 -16.35 3.68 2.81
C THR A 241 -15.35 2.73 3.47
N ASN A 242 -14.11 3.21 3.61
CA ASN A 242 -12.96 2.52 4.20
C ASN A 242 -12.68 1.11 3.60
N PRO A 243 -12.39 0.99 2.29
CA PRO A 243 -12.37 -0.28 1.56
C PRO A 243 -11.04 -1.04 1.75
N ASN A 244 -10.60 -1.25 2.99
CA ASN A 244 -9.32 -1.88 3.28
C ASN A 244 -9.42 -3.41 3.30
N PHE A 245 -8.53 -4.07 2.57
CA PHE A 245 -8.42 -5.54 2.61
C PHE A 245 -7.75 -6.05 3.89
N ARG A 246 -6.87 -5.24 4.48
CA ARG A 246 -6.08 -5.55 5.67
C ARG A 246 -6.38 -4.56 6.80
N GLY A 247 -5.92 -4.89 8.00
CA GLY A 247 -6.16 -4.13 9.23
C GLY A 247 -6.94 -4.91 10.28
N SER A 248 -7.05 -4.32 11.47
CA SER A 248 -7.80 -4.88 12.60
C SER A 248 -9.18 -4.23 12.66
N SER A 249 -10.21 -5.02 12.95
CA SER A 249 -11.57 -4.53 13.20
C SER A 249 -12.19 -5.29 14.36
N ILE A 250 -12.93 -4.59 15.19
CA ILE A 250 -13.81 -5.13 16.21
C ILE A 250 -15.20 -5.30 15.62
N VAL A 251 -15.81 -6.46 15.82
CA VAL A 251 -17.10 -6.79 15.23
C VAL A 251 -17.98 -7.56 16.22
N ARG A 252 -19.29 -7.34 16.12
CA ARG A 252 -20.30 -8.12 16.86
C ARG A 252 -20.52 -9.48 16.19
N THR A 253 -20.10 -10.54 16.86
CA THR A 253 -20.25 -11.92 16.37
C THR A 253 -21.69 -12.43 16.47
N ASP A 254 -22.53 -11.80 17.28
CA ASP A 254 -23.96 -12.13 17.44
C ASP A 254 -24.86 -11.43 16.40
N ALA A 255 -24.34 -10.45 15.66
CA ALA A 255 -25.10 -9.67 14.69
C ALA A 255 -25.25 -10.42 13.35
N PHE A 256 -26.34 -11.18 13.24
CA PHE A 256 -26.80 -11.84 12.00
C PHE A 256 -28.32 -11.68 11.82
N ILE A 257 -28.75 -11.51 10.57
CA ILE A 257 -30.16 -11.61 10.17
C ILE A 257 -30.44 -13.05 9.77
N ARG A 258 -31.52 -13.65 10.29
CA ARG A 258 -31.88 -15.07 10.03
C ARG A 258 -33.36 -15.30 9.75
N THR A 259 -34.12 -14.22 9.56
CA THR A 259 -35.60 -14.26 9.55
C THR A 259 -36.16 -14.66 8.19
N ARG A 260 -35.43 -14.46 7.09
CA ARG A 260 -35.94 -14.67 5.73
C ARG A 260 -35.93 -16.14 5.31
N LYS A 261 -37.10 -16.63 4.93
CA LYS A 261 -37.30 -17.87 4.17
C LYS A 261 -37.62 -17.51 2.72
N LEU A 262 -36.82 -18.01 1.78
CA LEU A 262 -36.94 -17.66 0.37
C LEU A 262 -38.01 -18.50 -0.33
N SER A 263 -38.73 -17.84 -1.23
CA SER A 263 -39.63 -18.48 -2.18
C SER A 263 -38.85 -19.25 -3.25
N ARG A 264 -39.55 -20.12 -3.97
CA ARG A 264 -39.02 -20.86 -5.13
C ARG A 264 -38.26 -19.97 -6.11
N ASP A 265 -38.87 -18.86 -6.53
CA ASP A 265 -38.29 -18.00 -7.57
C ASP A 265 -37.08 -17.21 -7.06
N GLN A 266 -37.05 -16.89 -5.76
CA GLN A 266 -35.87 -16.29 -5.12
C GLN A 266 -34.69 -17.27 -5.04
N VAL A 267 -34.94 -18.55 -4.73
CA VAL A 267 -33.89 -19.58 -4.77
C VAL A 267 -33.39 -19.78 -6.21
N ILE A 268 -34.28 -19.77 -7.20
CA ILE A 268 -33.92 -19.85 -8.62
C ILE A 268 -33.04 -18.66 -9.04
N ALA A 269 -33.35 -17.43 -8.60
CA ALA A 269 -32.54 -16.25 -8.88
C ALA A 269 -31.11 -16.37 -8.31
N ILE A 270 -30.96 -16.87 -7.08
CA ILE A 270 -29.65 -17.13 -6.48
C ILE A 270 -28.91 -18.25 -7.22
N ASN A 271 -29.59 -19.33 -7.60
CA ASN A 271 -28.99 -20.40 -8.40
C ASN A 271 -28.55 -19.89 -9.78
N HIS A 272 -29.30 -18.98 -10.40
CA HIS A 272 -28.93 -18.34 -11.66
C HIS A 272 -27.66 -17.50 -11.52
N LEU A 273 -27.51 -16.75 -10.42
CA LEU A 273 -26.27 -16.05 -10.06
C LEU A 273 -25.09 -17.02 -9.92
N ILE A 274 -25.24 -18.08 -9.11
CA ILE A 274 -24.18 -19.06 -8.85
C ILE A 274 -23.71 -19.70 -10.16
N LYS A 275 -24.65 -20.13 -11.01
CA LYS A 275 -24.33 -20.68 -12.33
C LYS A 275 -23.61 -19.69 -13.23
N SER A 276 -24.09 -18.46 -13.28
CA SER A 276 -23.51 -17.41 -14.14
C SER A 276 -22.10 -17.01 -13.75
N ARG A 277 -21.67 -17.30 -12.51
CA ARG A 277 -20.35 -16.96 -11.97
C ARG A 277 -19.43 -18.16 -11.76
N ALA A 278 -19.95 -19.37 -11.92
CA ALA A 278 -19.17 -20.60 -11.94
C ALA A 278 -18.18 -20.62 -13.11
N ARG A 279 -17.10 -21.39 -12.99
CA ARG A 279 -16.10 -21.53 -14.05
C ARG A 279 -16.54 -22.58 -15.08
N ARG A 280 -16.89 -23.78 -14.62
CA ARG A 280 -17.19 -24.93 -15.49
C ARG A 280 -18.19 -25.89 -14.89
N PHE A 281 -18.12 -26.18 -13.59
CA PHE A 281 -18.93 -27.25 -12.99
C PHE A 281 -19.97 -26.78 -11.98
N LEU A 282 -21.09 -27.50 -11.95
CA LEU A 282 -22.18 -27.34 -10.98
C LEU A 282 -22.61 -28.70 -10.44
N ALA A 283 -23.12 -28.74 -9.21
CA ALA A 283 -23.72 -29.93 -8.63
C ALA A 283 -24.95 -29.64 -7.76
N ALA A 284 -25.87 -30.60 -7.74
CA ALA A 284 -27.11 -30.55 -6.95
C ALA A 284 -27.68 -31.96 -6.74
N SER A 285 -28.56 -32.13 -5.76
CA SER A 285 -29.29 -33.41 -5.57
C SER A 285 -30.40 -33.64 -6.59
N ASN A 286 -30.86 -32.59 -7.28
CA ASN A 286 -31.83 -32.70 -8.37
C ASN A 286 -31.26 -32.07 -9.65
N ARG A 287 -31.40 -32.79 -10.77
CA ARG A 287 -30.96 -32.37 -12.10
C ARG A 287 -31.58 -31.04 -12.55
N ASP A 288 -32.86 -30.82 -12.26
CA ASP A 288 -33.61 -29.68 -12.83
C ASP A 288 -33.14 -28.34 -12.26
N TRP A 289 -32.53 -28.35 -11.07
CA TRP A 289 -31.98 -27.15 -10.43
C TRP A 289 -30.68 -26.65 -11.09
N LEU A 290 -30.03 -27.47 -11.94
CA LEU A 290 -28.78 -27.11 -12.63
C LEU A 290 -28.99 -26.25 -13.89
N THR A 291 -30.23 -26.01 -14.27
CA THR A 291 -30.61 -25.10 -15.37
C THR A 291 -31.55 -23.99 -14.91
N PRO A 292 -31.15 -23.16 -13.92
CA PRO A 292 -31.99 -22.10 -13.37
C PRO A 292 -32.39 -21.06 -14.42
N GLU A 293 -31.59 -20.83 -15.46
CA GLU A 293 -31.87 -19.92 -16.57
C GLU A 293 -33.15 -20.29 -17.36
N LYS A 294 -33.64 -21.53 -17.26
CA LYS A 294 -34.92 -21.91 -17.89
C LYS A 294 -36.15 -21.46 -17.10
N SER A 295 -35.98 -21.18 -15.81
CA SER A 295 -37.07 -20.81 -14.90
C SER A 295 -36.94 -19.39 -14.35
N PHE A 296 -35.75 -18.79 -14.43
CA PHE A 296 -35.53 -17.40 -14.05
C PHE A 296 -36.12 -16.47 -15.11
N VAL A 297 -37.06 -15.61 -14.71
CA VAL A 297 -37.82 -14.71 -15.61
C VAL A 297 -37.32 -13.26 -15.55
N GLY A 298 -36.42 -12.93 -14.60
CA GLY A 298 -35.90 -11.58 -14.41
C GLY A 298 -34.61 -11.29 -15.20
N GLU A 299 -34.14 -10.06 -15.06
CA GLU A 299 -32.85 -9.59 -15.56
C GLU A 299 -31.76 -9.67 -14.47
N TRP A 300 -30.49 -9.51 -14.85
CA TRP A 300 -29.36 -9.55 -13.90
C TRP A 300 -29.52 -8.58 -12.73
N GLY A 301 -30.06 -7.38 -12.98
CA GLY A 301 -30.30 -6.36 -11.96
C GLY A 301 -31.39 -6.74 -10.95
N ASP A 302 -32.35 -7.59 -11.33
CA ASP A 302 -33.47 -7.98 -10.47
C ASP A 302 -33.01 -8.89 -9.32
N ILE A 303 -31.89 -9.58 -9.49
CA ILE A 303 -31.27 -10.42 -8.44
C ILE A 303 -30.96 -9.59 -7.19
N ALA A 304 -30.65 -8.30 -7.33
CA ALA A 304 -30.40 -7.40 -6.20
C ALA A 304 -31.57 -7.35 -5.22
N GLN A 305 -32.81 -7.38 -5.72
CA GLN A 305 -34.02 -7.35 -4.88
C GLN A 305 -34.17 -8.61 -4.02
N VAL A 306 -33.59 -9.72 -4.46
CA VAL A 306 -33.55 -10.97 -3.71
C VAL A 306 -32.44 -10.93 -2.65
N LEU A 307 -31.28 -10.38 -3.00
CA LEU A 307 -30.12 -10.38 -2.13
C LEU A 307 -30.17 -9.32 -1.04
N LEU A 308 -30.82 -8.17 -1.27
CA LEU A 308 -30.87 -7.09 -0.29
C LEU A 308 -31.56 -7.53 1.02
N PRO A 309 -30.94 -7.27 2.18
CA PRO A 309 -31.56 -7.47 3.48
C PRO A 309 -32.73 -6.49 3.66
N LYS A 310 -33.82 -6.94 4.30
CA LYS A 310 -35.05 -6.14 4.45
C LYS A 310 -35.25 -5.62 5.87
N ASP A 311 -35.01 -6.47 6.85
CA ASP A 311 -35.33 -6.23 8.27
C ASP A 311 -34.06 -6.30 9.13
N ASP A 312 -34.17 -5.93 10.41
CA ASP A 312 -33.10 -6.07 11.41
C ASP A 312 -31.76 -5.34 11.12
N LEU A 313 -31.77 -4.36 10.21
CA LEU A 313 -30.60 -3.53 9.89
C LEU A 313 -30.08 -2.71 11.07
N TRP A 314 -30.91 -2.48 12.09
CA TRP A 314 -30.54 -1.78 13.34
C TRP A 314 -29.42 -2.50 14.11
N ARG A 315 -29.17 -3.78 13.84
CA ARG A 315 -28.06 -4.56 14.43
C ARG A 315 -26.69 -4.15 13.89
N PHE A 316 -26.63 -3.42 12.78
CA PHE A 316 -25.40 -3.11 12.05
C PHE A 316 -25.10 -1.61 11.98
N GLY A 317 -23.81 -1.29 12.05
CA GLY A 317 -23.29 0.08 12.16
C GLY A 317 -23.24 0.56 13.61
N GLY A 318 -23.34 1.87 13.80
CA GLY A 318 -23.09 2.51 15.09
C GLY A 318 -21.59 2.65 15.37
N GLU A 319 -21.25 2.93 16.62
CA GLU A 319 -19.88 3.14 17.09
C GLU A 319 -19.57 2.17 18.23
N ILE A 320 -18.32 1.72 18.30
CA ILE A 320 -17.83 0.83 19.35
C ILE A 320 -16.83 1.59 20.20
N TYR A 321 -17.05 1.57 21.52
CA TYR A 321 -16.11 2.07 22.51
C TYR A 321 -15.70 0.93 23.44
N ILE A 322 -14.40 0.73 23.63
CA ILE A 322 -13.86 -0.27 24.57
C ILE A 322 -13.01 0.47 25.60
N GLY A 323 -13.31 0.30 26.88
CA GLY A 323 -12.46 0.74 27.98
C GLY A 323 -11.55 -0.40 28.43
N TYR A 324 -10.24 -0.14 28.52
CA TYR A 324 -9.27 -1.07 29.06
C TYR A 324 -9.01 -0.79 30.55
N ASN A 325 -8.54 -1.82 31.28
CA ASN A 325 -8.24 -1.71 32.71
C ASN A 325 -7.15 -0.66 33.04
N ASP A 326 -6.31 -0.31 32.07
CA ASP A 326 -5.27 0.71 32.19
C ASP A 326 -5.76 2.14 31.87
N GLY A 327 -7.07 2.33 31.66
CA GLY A 327 -7.69 3.61 31.35
C GLY A 327 -7.63 4.01 29.87
N ARG A 328 -6.98 3.21 29.01
CA ARG A 328 -7.03 3.45 27.56
C ARG A 328 -8.44 3.20 27.03
N THR A 329 -8.74 3.87 25.92
CA THR A 329 -9.97 3.66 25.17
C THR A 329 -9.66 3.27 23.73
N HIS A 330 -10.48 2.41 23.15
CA HIS A 330 -10.52 2.15 21.72
C HIS A 330 -11.85 2.61 21.16
N TYR A 331 -11.81 3.28 20.01
CA TYR A 331 -12.97 3.73 19.26
C TYR A 331 -12.97 3.07 17.88
N GLN A 332 -14.15 2.75 17.38
CA GLN A 332 -14.35 2.32 16.01
C GLN A 332 -15.71 2.78 15.46
N ASP A 333 -15.74 3.37 14.27
CA ASP A 333 -16.99 3.68 13.56
C ASP A 333 -17.59 2.44 12.86
N ALA A 334 -18.73 2.65 12.21
CA ALA A 334 -19.47 1.62 11.47
C ALA A 334 -18.68 0.99 10.29
N PHE A 335 -17.57 1.62 9.88
CA PHE A 335 -16.73 1.23 8.76
C PHE A 335 -15.33 0.81 9.19
N GLY A 336 -15.11 0.58 10.48
CA GLY A 336 -13.82 0.13 10.99
C GLY A 336 -12.77 1.23 11.10
N ARG A 337 -13.14 2.51 11.02
CA ARG A 337 -12.20 3.63 11.25
C ARG A 337 -11.99 3.82 12.75
N THR A 338 -10.76 4.03 13.16
CA THR A 338 -10.38 4.18 14.56
C THR A 338 -10.28 5.64 15.02
N SER A 339 -10.63 6.59 14.16
CA SER A 339 -10.61 8.02 14.47
C SER A 339 -11.76 8.79 13.79
N GLY A 340 -12.09 9.96 14.33
CA GLY A 340 -13.01 10.93 13.69
C GLY A 340 -12.36 11.78 12.60
N ALA A 341 -11.17 11.43 12.12
CA ALA A 341 -10.39 12.30 11.23
C ALA A 341 -10.99 12.52 9.86
N HIS A 342 -11.77 11.56 9.39
CA HIS A 342 -12.53 11.71 8.16
C HIS A 342 -13.52 12.91 8.19
N GLU A 343 -13.90 13.40 9.37
CA GLU A 343 -14.76 14.57 9.52
C GLU A 343 -13.98 15.88 9.37
N TYR A 344 -12.91 16.08 10.15
CA TYR A 344 -12.15 17.34 10.13
C TYR A 344 -11.14 17.44 8.97
N LEU A 345 -10.74 16.30 8.37
CA LEU A 345 -9.92 16.28 7.15
C LEU A 345 -10.76 16.35 5.87
N ARG A 346 -12.10 16.41 6.00
CA ARG A 346 -13.00 16.58 4.87
C ARG A 346 -12.87 17.99 4.28
N ARG A 347 -13.02 18.08 2.95
CA ARG A 347 -13.10 19.38 2.27
C ARG A 347 -14.52 19.93 2.37
N ASN A 348 -14.61 21.23 2.68
CA ASN A 348 -15.89 21.92 2.84
C ASN A 348 -16.63 22.19 1.51
N ALA A 349 -15.95 22.17 0.35
CA ALA A 349 -16.58 22.43 -0.95
C ALA A 349 -15.87 21.69 -2.09
N GLN A 350 -16.64 20.86 -2.81
CA GLN A 350 -16.18 20.16 -4.01
C GLN A 350 -16.87 20.80 -5.22
N LYS A 351 -16.11 21.54 -6.05
CA LYS A 351 -16.65 21.98 -7.35
C LYS A 351 -16.81 20.73 -8.23
N SER A 352 -18.05 20.36 -8.51
CA SER A 352 -18.39 19.20 -9.37
C SER A 352 -17.92 19.39 -10.82
N ASN A 353 -17.86 20.64 -11.30
CA ASN A 353 -17.48 20.99 -12.67
C ASN A 353 -16.24 21.91 -12.71
N LEU A 354 -15.06 21.33 -12.54
CA LEU A 354 -13.79 22.05 -12.69
C LEU A 354 -13.50 22.36 -14.16
N GLN A 355 -13.17 23.63 -14.44
CA GLN A 355 -12.67 24.04 -15.74
C GLN A 355 -11.19 23.64 -15.92
N PRO A 356 -10.69 23.49 -17.16
CA PRO A 356 -9.31 23.06 -17.41
C PRO A 356 -8.22 23.85 -16.67
N ASN A 357 -8.43 25.15 -16.44
CA ASN A 357 -7.47 26.04 -15.78
C ASN A 357 -7.69 26.18 -14.26
N ASP A 358 -8.77 25.64 -13.71
CA ASP A 358 -9.00 25.62 -12.26
C ASP A 358 -7.95 24.73 -11.57
N LEU A 359 -7.73 24.94 -10.27
CA LEU A 359 -6.94 24.02 -9.47
C LEU A 359 -7.64 22.65 -9.41
N CYS A 360 -6.84 21.59 -9.48
CA CYS A 360 -7.37 20.23 -9.43
C CYS A 360 -7.98 19.91 -8.06
N GLY A 361 -9.13 19.22 -8.07
CA GLY A 361 -9.84 18.82 -6.84
C GLY A 361 -9.07 17.84 -5.94
N CYS A 362 -8.00 17.21 -6.43
CA CYS A 362 -7.16 16.33 -5.62
C CYS A 362 -6.18 17.07 -4.68
N GLY A 363 -6.14 18.40 -4.72
CA GLY A 363 -5.26 19.18 -3.83
C GLY A 363 -3.79 19.23 -4.23
N SER A 364 -3.43 18.73 -5.42
CA SER A 364 -2.04 18.69 -5.90
C SER A 364 -1.41 20.06 -6.15
N GLY A 365 -2.20 21.14 -6.19
CA GLY A 365 -1.75 22.48 -6.58
C GLY A 365 -1.62 22.67 -8.10
N HIS A 366 -1.74 21.61 -8.89
CA HIS A 366 -1.72 21.67 -10.36
C HIS A 366 -3.08 22.09 -10.92
N LYS A 367 -3.05 22.71 -12.11
CA LYS A 367 -4.28 22.95 -12.91
C LYS A 367 -4.93 21.61 -13.28
N PHE A 368 -6.25 21.55 -13.29
CA PHE A 368 -7.02 20.34 -13.56
C PHE A 368 -6.60 19.66 -14.88
N LYS A 369 -6.38 20.44 -15.94
CA LYS A 369 -5.91 19.94 -17.25
C LYS A 369 -4.51 19.32 -17.26
N ARG A 370 -3.70 19.64 -16.25
CA ARG A 370 -2.35 19.08 -16.05
C ARG A 370 -2.33 18.04 -14.93
N CYS A 371 -3.50 17.62 -14.45
CA CYS A 371 -3.64 16.71 -13.33
C CYS A 371 -4.71 15.65 -13.63
N CYS A 372 -5.85 15.67 -12.94
CA CYS A 372 -6.84 14.59 -13.02
C CYS A 372 -7.71 14.59 -14.29
N GLN A 373 -7.65 15.61 -15.17
CA GLN A 373 -8.53 15.68 -16.34
C GLN A 373 -8.36 14.48 -17.28
N SER A 374 -7.11 14.04 -17.50
CA SER A 374 -6.79 12.90 -18.37
C SER A 374 -7.00 11.53 -17.72
N LEU A 375 -7.31 11.49 -16.42
CA LEU A 375 -7.50 10.25 -15.68
C LEU A 375 -8.97 9.85 -15.69
N PRO A 376 -9.28 8.55 -15.90
CA PRO A 376 -10.61 8.01 -15.63
C PRO A 376 -11.05 8.33 -14.21
N PHE A 377 -12.34 8.57 -14.00
CA PHE A 377 -12.86 8.97 -12.69
C PHE A 377 -12.44 8.03 -11.56
N ALA A 378 -12.50 6.71 -11.81
CA ALA A 378 -12.13 5.67 -10.85
C ALA A 378 -10.64 5.67 -10.45
N ASP A 379 -9.77 6.21 -11.29
CA ASP A 379 -8.32 6.24 -11.05
C ASP A 379 -7.86 7.54 -10.38
N ARG A 380 -8.75 8.53 -10.23
CA ARG A 380 -8.40 9.82 -9.62
C ARG A 380 -8.12 9.65 -8.12
N PRO A 381 -7.16 10.42 -7.55
CA PRO A 381 -7.10 10.58 -6.10
C PRO A 381 -8.41 11.14 -5.57
N THR A 382 -8.71 10.85 -4.30
CA THR A 382 -9.93 11.37 -3.66
C THR A 382 -9.95 12.89 -3.65
N TRP A 383 -11.15 13.46 -3.87
CA TRP A 383 -11.42 14.89 -3.79
C TRP A 383 -12.21 15.24 -2.53
N GLU A 384 -12.54 14.24 -1.70
CA GLU A 384 -13.40 14.41 -0.52
C GLU A 384 -12.61 14.90 0.71
N VAL A 385 -11.34 14.52 0.81
CA VAL A 385 -10.45 14.86 1.92
C VAL A 385 -9.22 15.64 1.43
N TYR A 386 -8.54 16.33 2.34
CA TYR A 386 -7.28 17.00 2.02
C TYR A 386 -6.20 16.00 1.60
N GLY A 387 -5.52 16.31 0.49
CA GLY A 387 -4.47 15.48 -0.10
C GLY A 387 -3.11 15.70 0.56
N ILE A 388 -2.08 14.99 0.09
CA ILE A 388 -0.71 15.03 0.64
C ILE A 388 -0.19 16.46 0.78
N ARG A 389 -0.21 17.22 -0.31
CA ARG A 389 0.30 18.61 -0.34
C ARG A 389 -0.42 19.49 0.68
N GLU A 390 -1.75 19.41 0.75
CA GLU A 390 -2.54 20.27 1.63
C GLU A 390 -2.28 19.95 3.09
N ARG A 391 -2.21 18.66 3.46
CA ARG A 391 -1.89 18.26 4.84
C ARG A 391 -0.51 18.74 5.26
N ASN A 392 0.49 18.64 4.38
CA ASN A 392 1.83 19.18 4.67
C ASN A 392 1.81 20.71 4.85
N LEU A 393 1.07 21.46 4.02
CA LEU A 393 0.94 22.91 4.18
C LEU A 393 0.16 23.32 5.44
N MET A 394 -0.85 22.53 5.83
CA MET A 394 -1.51 22.71 7.13
C MET A 394 -0.52 22.49 8.27
N PHE A 395 0.33 21.46 8.15
CA PHE A 395 1.35 21.16 9.14
C PHE A 395 2.39 22.28 9.26
N CYS A 396 2.92 22.80 8.14
CA CYS A 396 3.83 23.96 8.13
C CYS A 396 3.25 25.13 8.94
N ARG A 397 2.01 25.54 8.62
CA ARG A 397 1.35 26.66 9.30
C ARG A 397 1.17 26.43 10.81
N VAL A 398 0.73 25.23 11.19
CA VAL A 398 0.56 24.89 12.61
C VAL A 398 1.90 24.91 13.35
N VAL A 399 2.98 24.42 12.73
CA VAL A 399 4.33 24.47 13.30
C VAL A 399 4.80 25.92 13.46
N GLU A 400 4.64 26.76 12.44
CA GLU A 400 4.99 28.19 12.52
C GLU A 400 4.24 28.90 13.64
N ASP A 401 2.95 28.62 13.81
CA ASP A 401 2.10 29.19 14.86
C ASP A 401 2.53 28.71 16.26
N ILE A 402 2.77 27.40 16.44
CA ILE A 402 3.24 26.84 17.73
C ILE A 402 4.60 27.43 18.14
N LEU A 403 5.48 27.64 17.16
CA LEU A 403 6.81 28.18 17.38
C LEU A 403 6.84 29.71 17.44
N GLY A 404 5.73 30.39 17.12
CA GLY A 404 5.63 31.85 17.13
C GLY A 404 6.38 32.55 16.00
N LEU A 405 6.76 31.83 14.94
CA LEU A 405 7.44 32.39 13.77
C LEU A 405 6.54 33.41 13.05
N ASN A 406 5.23 33.12 12.98
CA ASN A 406 4.22 34.05 12.45
C ASN A 406 3.97 35.27 13.36
N ALA A 407 4.43 35.22 14.62
CA ALA A 407 4.36 36.33 15.58
C ALA A 407 5.67 37.11 15.69
N GLY A 408 6.64 36.87 14.78
CA GLY A 408 7.89 37.61 14.69
C GLY A 408 9.08 37.00 15.43
N LYS A 409 8.96 35.79 15.99
CA LYS A 409 10.12 35.06 16.54
C LYS A 409 11.09 34.68 15.42
N THR A 410 12.38 34.78 15.72
CA THR A 410 13.47 34.35 14.86
C THR A 410 13.79 32.86 15.06
N TRP A 411 14.56 32.27 14.15
CA TRP A 411 15.05 30.91 14.33
C TRP A 411 15.89 30.75 15.60
N GLN A 412 16.70 31.76 15.95
CA GLN A 412 17.46 31.72 17.20
C GLN A 412 16.55 31.73 18.44
N ASP A 413 15.40 32.39 18.40
CA ASP A 413 14.43 32.35 19.49
C ASP A 413 13.87 30.92 19.64
N VAL A 414 13.57 30.24 18.52
CA VAL A 414 13.20 28.82 18.53
C VAL A 414 14.29 27.96 19.17
N GLN A 415 15.56 28.14 18.78
CA GLN A 415 16.69 27.38 19.32
C GLN A 415 16.89 27.60 20.83
N ARG A 416 16.54 28.79 21.34
CA ARG A 416 16.62 29.14 22.78
C ARG A 416 15.41 28.69 23.57
N GLU A 417 14.22 28.64 22.98
CA GLU A 417 12.95 28.54 23.71
C GLU A 417 12.16 27.25 23.47
N LEU A 418 12.55 26.40 22.50
CA LEU A 418 11.84 25.15 22.18
C LEU A 418 11.63 24.30 23.44
N ASN A 419 10.36 24.07 23.79
CA ASN A 419 9.98 23.37 25.03
C ASN A 419 9.10 22.15 24.76
N GLU A 420 8.81 21.41 25.84
CA GLU A 420 8.09 20.14 25.80
C GLU A 420 6.63 20.27 25.33
N ASP A 421 5.94 21.36 25.70
CA ASP A 421 4.57 21.63 25.22
C ASP A 421 4.56 21.85 23.71
N GLN A 422 5.51 22.62 23.20
CA GLN A 422 5.63 22.85 21.76
C GLN A 422 5.94 21.56 21.01
N VAL A 423 6.89 20.75 21.48
CA VAL A 423 7.20 19.44 20.88
C VAL A 423 5.95 18.56 20.87
N LYS A 424 5.29 18.40 22.02
CA LYS A 424 4.06 17.60 22.14
C LYS A 424 3.00 18.05 21.15
N ARG A 425 2.67 19.34 21.11
CA ARG A 425 1.64 19.91 20.22
C ARG A 425 1.99 19.75 18.74
N ILE A 426 3.26 19.87 18.36
CA ILE A 426 3.71 19.62 16.99
C ILE A 426 3.44 18.16 16.59
N TYR A 427 3.79 17.19 17.43
CA TYR A 427 3.56 15.79 17.12
C TYR A 427 2.08 15.39 17.21
N GLU A 428 1.29 15.97 18.11
CA GLU A 428 -0.17 15.82 18.13
C GLU A 428 -0.80 16.34 16.83
N ALA A 429 -0.36 17.51 16.34
CA ALA A 429 -0.78 18.03 15.04
C ALA A 429 -0.40 17.09 13.90
N PHE A 430 0.83 16.57 13.89
CA PHE A 430 1.26 15.59 12.88
C PHE A 430 0.41 14.32 12.91
N GLY A 431 0.19 13.73 14.09
CA GLY A 431 -0.65 12.55 14.27
C GLY A 431 -2.10 12.77 13.83
N SER A 432 -2.66 13.95 14.07
CA SER A 432 -4.02 14.30 13.62
C SER A 432 -4.15 14.40 12.09
N LEU A 433 -3.07 14.76 11.39
CA LEU A 433 -3.07 14.81 9.93
C LEU A 433 -2.85 13.44 9.30
N TRP A 434 -2.32 12.47 10.05
CA TRP A 434 -1.97 11.13 9.57
C TRP A 434 -2.42 10.03 10.55
N PRO A 435 -3.72 9.92 10.84
CA PRO A 435 -4.26 8.87 11.71
C PRO A 435 -4.17 7.48 11.05
N GLU A 436 -4.30 6.41 11.85
CA GLU A 436 -4.18 5.02 11.39
C GLU A 436 -5.19 4.63 10.31
N ASP A 437 -6.37 5.28 10.27
CA ASP A 437 -7.41 5.07 9.27
C ASP A 437 -7.19 5.88 7.98
N THR A 438 -6.01 6.49 7.80
CA THR A 438 -5.68 7.20 6.56
C THR A 438 -5.57 6.23 5.39
N ASP A 439 -6.47 6.37 4.42
CA ASP A 439 -6.38 5.70 3.12
C ASP A 439 -5.29 6.33 2.23
N LEU A 440 -4.02 6.12 2.59
CA LEU A 440 -2.87 6.73 1.92
C LEU A 440 -2.85 6.53 0.39
N PRO A 441 -3.11 5.33 -0.17
CA PRO A 441 -3.14 5.11 -1.63
C PRO A 441 -4.12 6.01 -2.39
N SER A 442 -5.22 6.44 -1.74
CA SER A 442 -6.19 7.36 -2.34
C SER A 442 -5.70 8.80 -2.42
N LEU A 443 -4.69 9.17 -1.62
CA LEU A 443 -4.10 10.52 -1.55
C LEU A 443 -2.89 10.67 -2.48
N LEU A 444 -2.27 9.57 -2.87
CA LEU A 444 -1.04 9.56 -3.65
C LEU A 444 -1.23 10.19 -5.04
N PRO A 445 -0.21 10.90 -5.55
CA PRO A 445 -0.25 11.43 -6.90
C PRO A 445 -0.24 10.28 -7.92
N ARG A 446 -1.09 10.38 -8.95
CA ARG A 446 -1.19 9.35 -10.00
C ARG A 446 -0.11 9.50 -11.08
N PRO A 447 0.23 8.41 -11.81
CA PRO A 447 1.06 8.49 -13.01
C PRO A 447 0.49 9.49 -14.01
N ARG A 448 1.35 10.31 -14.63
CA ARG A 448 0.97 11.28 -15.66
C ARG A 448 2.01 11.29 -16.77
N ASN A 449 1.55 11.38 -18.02
CA ASN A 449 2.43 11.44 -19.19
C ASN A 449 3.27 12.72 -19.16
N GLY A 450 4.54 12.62 -19.56
CA GLY A 450 5.46 13.76 -19.62
C GLY A 450 5.85 14.37 -18.27
N ILE A 451 5.63 13.67 -17.15
CA ILE A 451 6.11 14.05 -15.81
C ILE A 451 7.10 12.99 -15.34
N LEU A 452 8.35 13.40 -15.11
CA LEU A 452 9.35 12.55 -14.47
C LEU A 452 9.29 12.75 -12.95
N ARG A 453 8.60 11.82 -12.27
CA ARG A 453 8.55 11.75 -10.81
C ARG A 453 9.55 10.72 -10.29
N ALA A 454 10.23 11.02 -9.20
CA ALA A 454 11.21 10.13 -8.60
C ALA A 454 10.96 9.93 -7.09
N VAL A 455 11.05 8.69 -6.61
CA VAL A 455 11.09 8.37 -5.18
C VAL A 455 12.54 8.35 -4.75
N TYR A 456 12.89 9.17 -3.75
CA TYR A 456 14.22 9.18 -3.17
C TYR A 456 14.36 8.11 -2.09
N LEU A 457 15.25 7.15 -2.32
CA LEU A 457 15.67 6.13 -1.36
C LEU A 457 16.93 6.60 -0.61
N GLY A 458 16.75 7.57 0.28
CA GLY A 458 17.82 8.06 1.16
C GLY A 458 17.27 8.74 2.40
N VAL A 459 18.12 9.49 3.10
CA VAL A 459 17.77 10.10 4.39
C VAL A 459 17.15 11.47 4.22
N SER A 460 16.08 11.73 4.94
CA SER A 460 15.39 13.01 5.04
C SER A 460 16.01 13.84 6.17
N ASP A 461 17.09 14.55 5.86
CA ASP A 461 17.82 15.43 6.79
C ASP A 461 18.10 16.79 6.13
N PRO A 462 17.95 17.92 6.84
CA PRO A 462 18.17 19.25 6.26
C PRO A 462 19.59 19.45 5.73
N ARG A 463 20.60 18.76 6.28
CA ARG A 463 21.99 18.86 5.82
C ARG A 463 22.21 18.27 4.42
N LEU A 464 21.31 17.39 3.96
CA LEU A 464 21.44 16.68 2.68
C LEU A 464 20.42 17.13 1.63
N ILE A 465 19.42 17.93 2.00
CA ILE A 465 18.30 18.21 1.09
C ILE A 465 18.71 19.01 -0.15
N GLY A 466 19.67 19.92 0.00
CA GLY A 466 20.28 20.69 -1.09
C GLY A 466 20.83 19.78 -2.20
N PRO A 467 21.87 18.96 -1.93
CA PRO A 467 22.47 18.08 -2.93
C PRO A 467 21.60 16.87 -3.33
N MET A 468 20.72 16.36 -2.45
CA MET A 468 19.96 15.12 -2.72
C MET A 468 18.62 15.36 -3.40
N VAL A 469 17.99 16.52 -3.19
CA VAL A 469 16.61 16.77 -3.64
C VAL A 469 16.51 18.09 -4.40
N LEU A 470 16.85 19.21 -3.78
CA LEU A 470 16.59 20.54 -4.34
C LEU A 470 17.42 20.81 -5.60
N GLY A 471 18.71 20.45 -5.58
CA GLY A 471 19.61 20.56 -6.73
C GLY A 471 19.17 19.72 -7.93
N TRP A 472 18.32 18.72 -7.72
CA TRP A 472 17.82 17.82 -8.76
C TRP A 472 16.48 18.24 -9.38
N LEU A 473 15.79 19.22 -8.82
CA LEU A 473 14.53 19.75 -9.37
C LEU A 473 14.63 20.37 -10.79
N PRO A 474 15.80 20.82 -11.29
CA PRO A 474 15.95 21.11 -12.71
C PRO A 474 15.73 19.88 -13.60
N TYR A 475 16.09 18.69 -13.12
CA TYR A 475 16.04 17.42 -13.87
C TYR A 475 14.75 16.62 -13.62
N PHE A 476 14.26 16.57 -12.37
CA PHE A 476 13.00 15.89 -12.00
C PHE A 476 11.83 16.86 -11.88
N ASP A 477 10.67 16.50 -12.42
CA ASP A 477 9.47 17.32 -12.27
C ASP A 477 8.93 17.28 -10.85
N GLU A 478 9.00 16.10 -10.20
CA GLU A 478 8.51 15.90 -8.85
C GLU A 478 9.37 14.88 -8.10
N VAL A 479 9.62 15.12 -6.81
CA VAL A 479 10.35 14.21 -5.93
C VAL A 479 9.45 13.80 -4.76
N ILE A 480 9.36 12.49 -4.51
CA ILE A 480 8.75 11.93 -3.30
C ILE A 480 9.84 11.66 -2.28
N LEU A 481 9.65 12.21 -1.08
CA LEU A 481 10.58 12.15 0.04
C LEU A 481 9.85 11.63 1.28
N ALA A 482 10.54 10.89 2.15
CA ALA A 482 9.97 10.43 3.41
C ALA A 482 9.69 11.63 4.32
N HIS A 483 8.53 11.61 4.99
CA HIS A 483 8.23 12.64 5.97
C HIS A 483 9.21 12.50 7.17
N PRO A 484 9.88 13.58 7.61
CA PRO A 484 10.93 13.49 8.64
C PRO A 484 10.40 13.27 10.06
N PHE A 485 9.12 13.50 10.29
CA PHE A 485 8.46 13.24 11.58
C PHE A 485 8.02 11.79 11.71
N VAL A 486 8.27 11.21 12.89
CA VAL A 486 7.67 9.93 13.30
C VAL A 486 6.21 10.14 13.71
N ASN A 487 5.35 9.17 13.39
CA ASN A 487 3.95 9.23 13.80
C ASN A 487 3.79 8.76 15.26
N PRO A 488 3.38 9.62 16.20
CA PRO A 488 3.29 9.24 17.62
C PRO A 488 2.25 8.16 17.90
N VAL A 489 1.25 7.98 17.02
CA VAL A 489 0.19 6.99 17.19
C VAL A 489 0.73 5.55 17.14
N ARG A 490 1.87 5.34 16.49
CA ARG A 490 2.50 4.02 16.29
C ARG A 490 3.68 3.74 17.22
N LEU A 491 3.99 4.65 18.12
CA LEU A 491 5.10 4.52 19.07
C LEU A 491 4.58 4.03 20.43
N LYS A 492 5.38 3.20 21.10
CA LYS A 492 5.09 2.87 22.50
C LYS A 492 5.14 4.16 23.34
N PRO A 493 4.30 4.28 24.39
CA PRO A 493 4.22 5.50 25.18
C PRO A 493 5.58 6.03 25.65
N GLU A 494 6.47 5.16 26.12
CA GLU A 494 7.81 5.54 26.61
C GLU A 494 8.71 6.16 25.53
N TYR A 495 8.49 5.84 24.26
CA TYR A 495 9.21 6.36 23.09
C TYR A 495 8.31 7.28 22.23
N SER A 496 7.22 7.82 22.78
CA SER A 496 6.34 8.70 22.01
C SER A 496 6.64 10.16 22.32
N PRO A 497 6.81 11.04 21.31
CA PRO A 497 7.05 12.46 21.53
C PRO A 497 5.85 13.19 22.17
N THR A 498 4.65 12.58 22.20
CA THR A 498 3.47 13.17 22.85
C THR A 498 3.38 12.83 24.34
N VAL A 499 4.15 11.83 24.80
CA VAL A 499 4.21 11.37 26.20
C VAL A 499 5.55 11.72 26.85
N SER A 500 6.65 11.57 26.11
CA SER A 500 8.02 11.86 26.53
C SER A 500 8.67 12.97 25.66
N PRO A 501 8.06 14.17 25.54
CA PRO A 501 8.53 15.22 24.62
C PRO A 501 9.95 15.72 24.91
N SER A 502 10.42 15.62 26.15
CA SER A 502 11.77 16.06 26.55
C SER A 502 12.88 15.38 25.75
N GLN A 503 12.66 14.13 25.32
CA GLN A 503 13.62 13.32 24.56
C GLN A 503 13.71 13.70 23.08
N TYR A 504 12.83 14.56 22.59
CA TYR A 504 12.67 14.82 21.14
C TYR A 504 13.06 16.24 20.71
N LYS A 505 13.50 17.11 21.63
CA LYS A 505 13.75 18.53 21.31
C LYS A 505 14.75 18.69 20.16
N GLU A 506 15.88 17.99 20.19
CA GLU A 506 16.91 18.09 19.13
C GLU A 506 16.40 17.58 17.78
N GLN A 507 15.74 16.42 17.76
CA GLN A 507 15.20 15.87 16.52
C GLN A 507 14.07 16.74 15.96
N THR A 508 13.23 17.32 16.82
CA THR A 508 12.16 18.23 16.43
C THR A 508 12.72 19.47 15.76
N LEU A 509 13.76 20.09 16.33
CA LEU A 509 14.42 21.26 15.76
C LEU A 509 14.90 20.98 14.32
N LYS A 510 15.61 19.85 14.10
CA LYS A 510 16.09 19.42 12.77
C LYS A 510 14.93 19.18 11.80
N ASN A 511 13.90 18.47 12.25
CA ASN A 511 12.75 18.13 11.42
C ASN A 511 11.94 19.38 11.01
N VAL A 512 11.78 20.34 11.91
CA VAL A 512 11.11 21.62 11.62
C VAL A 512 11.91 22.41 10.61
N LEU A 513 13.23 22.50 10.76
CA LEU A 513 14.07 23.23 9.81
C LEU A 513 13.93 22.66 8.39
N LEU A 514 13.98 21.33 8.26
CA LEU A 514 13.75 20.65 6.98
C LEU A 514 12.35 20.92 6.42
N LEU A 515 11.31 20.91 7.27
CA LEU A 515 9.94 21.18 6.86
C LEU A 515 9.80 22.59 6.28
N LEU A 516 10.36 23.60 6.95
CA LEU A 516 10.32 25.00 6.53
C LEU A 516 11.14 25.23 5.25
N GLU A 517 12.30 24.57 5.12
CA GLU A 517 13.11 24.63 3.89
C GLU A 517 12.37 24.03 2.68
N LEU A 518 11.59 22.97 2.90
CA LEU A 518 10.81 22.29 1.86
C LEU A 518 9.47 22.95 1.55
N GLU A 519 8.90 23.76 2.44
CA GLU A 519 7.58 24.34 2.29
C GLU A 519 7.37 25.04 0.93
N PRO A 520 8.28 25.89 0.42
CA PRO A 520 8.09 26.56 -0.86
C PRO A 520 7.97 25.59 -2.05
N PHE A 521 8.62 24.43 -1.95
CA PHE A 521 8.64 23.37 -2.96
C PHE A 521 7.42 22.46 -2.86
N ILE A 522 6.97 22.17 -1.63
CA ILE A 522 5.68 21.51 -1.37
C ILE A 522 4.55 22.37 -1.91
N HIS A 523 4.58 23.68 -1.60
CA HIS A 523 3.60 24.62 -2.10
C HIS A 523 3.59 24.66 -3.64
N ALA A 524 4.74 24.60 -4.29
CA ALA A 524 4.83 24.57 -5.75
C ALA A 524 4.47 23.21 -6.39
N GLY A 525 4.36 22.14 -5.59
CA GLY A 525 4.06 20.78 -6.06
C GLY A 525 5.27 20.02 -6.61
N TYR A 526 6.50 20.46 -6.31
CA TYR A 526 7.74 19.81 -6.73
C TYR A 526 8.23 18.74 -5.75
N VAL A 527 7.91 18.89 -4.46
CA VAL A 527 8.28 17.92 -3.42
C VAL A 527 7.01 17.41 -2.73
N HIS A 528 6.91 16.10 -2.62
CA HIS A 528 5.84 15.41 -1.89
C HIS A 528 6.46 14.73 -0.67
N LEU A 529 6.26 15.32 0.51
CA LEU A 529 6.55 14.65 1.78
C LEU A 529 5.44 13.65 2.08
N ILE A 530 5.77 12.36 2.12
CA ILE A 530 4.80 11.30 2.37
C ILE A 530 5.25 10.52 3.61
N PRO A 531 4.39 10.31 4.62
CA PRO A 531 4.74 9.44 5.74
C PRO A 531 5.06 8.03 5.25
N ASP A 532 5.94 7.31 5.96
CA ASP A 532 6.13 5.89 5.68
C ASP A 532 4.77 5.18 5.86
N PRO A 533 4.28 4.38 4.89
CA PRO A 533 3.01 3.69 5.06
C PRO A 533 2.98 2.78 6.30
N GLY A 534 4.13 2.28 6.76
CA GLY A 534 4.25 1.52 8.02
C GLY A 534 4.08 2.36 9.29
N ASP A 535 4.22 3.69 9.20
CA ASP A 535 3.91 4.63 10.29
C ASP A 535 2.40 4.94 10.37
N ILE A 536 1.59 4.43 9.44
CA ILE A 536 0.13 4.62 9.40
C ILE A 536 -0.58 3.28 9.61
N ASP A 537 -0.21 2.26 8.83
CA ASP A 537 -0.83 0.93 8.88
C ASP A 537 0.10 -0.10 9.57
N ALA A 538 -0.40 -0.64 10.69
CA ALA A 538 0.29 -1.62 11.50
C ALA A 538 0.66 -2.91 10.75
N GLN A 539 -0.24 -3.42 9.91
CA GLN A 539 -0.05 -4.67 9.18
C GLN A 539 0.89 -4.47 7.99
N PHE A 540 0.84 -3.29 7.35
CA PHE A 540 1.83 -2.90 6.36
C PHE A 540 3.23 -2.86 7.00
N GLY A 541 3.37 -2.16 8.14
CA GLY A 541 4.64 -2.06 8.86
C GLY A 541 5.19 -3.41 9.31
N ALA A 542 4.34 -4.32 9.79
CA ALA A 542 4.75 -5.68 10.17
C ALA A 542 5.21 -6.51 8.96
N SER A 543 4.47 -6.43 7.85
CA SER A 543 4.84 -7.12 6.60
C SER A 543 6.18 -6.61 6.07
N MET A 544 6.37 -5.31 6.09
CA MET A 544 7.60 -4.62 5.72
C MET A 544 8.80 -5.06 6.57
N LEU A 545 8.64 -5.10 7.89
CA LEU A 545 9.71 -5.51 8.81
C LEU A 545 10.09 -6.97 8.59
N GLN A 546 9.12 -7.85 8.36
CA GLN A 546 9.37 -9.24 8.03
C GLN A 546 10.20 -9.36 6.74
N MET A 547 9.78 -8.68 5.67
CA MET A 547 10.49 -8.70 4.39
C MET A 547 11.92 -8.17 4.51
N ALA A 548 12.11 -7.09 5.27
CA ALA A 548 13.44 -6.54 5.55
C ALA A 548 14.31 -7.53 6.33
N THR A 549 13.75 -8.18 7.35
CA THR A 549 14.44 -9.17 8.19
C THR A 549 14.92 -10.37 7.38
N GLU A 550 14.03 -10.93 6.54
CA GLU A 550 14.35 -12.04 5.64
C GLU A 550 15.44 -11.65 4.63
N ARG A 551 15.34 -10.45 4.04
CA ARG A 551 16.35 -9.94 3.10
C ARG A 551 17.73 -9.77 3.73
N THR A 552 17.79 -9.37 5.01
CA THR A 552 19.06 -9.10 5.70
C THR A 552 19.59 -10.27 6.53
N ALA A 553 18.92 -11.43 6.54
CA ALA A 553 19.26 -12.55 7.43
C ALA A 553 20.73 -13.01 7.29
N ASP A 554 21.26 -13.04 6.07
CA ASP A 554 22.63 -13.46 5.76
C ASP A 554 23.62 -12.30 5.61
N SER A 555 23.12 -11.05 5.68
CA SER A 555 23.94 -9.85 5.50
C SER A 555 24.39 -9.32 6.86
N LYS A 556 25.70 -9.30 7.12
CA LYS A 556 26.24 -8.53 8.24
C LYS A 556 26.29 -7.06 7.84
N PRO A 557 25.60 -6.15 8.53
CA PRO A 557 25.77 -4.72 8.29
C PRO A 557 27.25 -4.37 8.43
N SER A 558 27.80 -3.57 7.51
CA SER A 558 29.04 -2.85 7.79
C SER A 558 28.82 -2.07 9.09
N SER A 559 29.64 -2.31 10.11
CA SER A 559 29.52 -1.60 11.39
C SER A 559 29.92 -0.13 11.32
N ALA A 560 30.52 0.30 10.20
CA ALA A 560 30.94 1.68 10.00
C ALA A 560 29.93 2.41 9.09
N LEU A 561 29.31 3.46 9.63
CA LEU A 561 28.78 4.55 8.82
C LEU A 561 29.94 5.15 8.01
N ASP A 562 29.68 5.50 6.76
CA ASP A 562 30.66 6.11 5.86
C ASP A 562 30.14 7.43 5.26
N GLY A 563 31.04 8.14 4.58
CA GLY A 563 30.75 9.40 3.88
C GLY A 563 29.99 10.42 4.73
N TRP A 564 28.93 10.98 4.15
CA TRP A 564 28.12 12.02 4.78
C TRP A 564 27.28 11.51 5.96
N HIS A 565 26.88 10.24 5.97
CA HIS A 565 26.13 9.67 7.09
C HIS A 565 26.98 9.59 8.37
N LYS A 566 28.26 9.23 8.22
CA LYS A 566 29.23 9.33 9.31
C LYS A 566 29.40 10.77 9.76
N ALA A 567 29.61 11.69 8.81
CA ALA A 567 29.79 13.11 9.12
C ALA A 567 28.57 13.67 9.89
N MET A 568 27.35 13.31 9.51
CA MET A 568 26.12 13.71 10.20
C MET A 568 26.05 13.17 11.64
N ALA A 569 26.43 11.92 11.85
CA ALA A 569 26.46 11.32 13.18
C ALA A 569 27.54 11.96 14.06
N ASP A 570 28.73 12.21 13.50
CA ASP A 570 29.83 12.89 14.19
C ASP A 570 29.44 14.34 14.56
N ASP A 571 28.72 15.03 13.68
CA ASP A 571 28.15 16.37 13.90
C ASP A 571 27.11 16.39 15.03
N ASP A 572 26.17 15.45 15.03
CA ASP A 572 25.14 15.34 16.07
C ASP A 572 25.78 15.00 17.42
N HIS A 573 26.80 14.12 17.42
CA HIS A 573 27.60 13.84 18.60
C HIS A 573 28.36 15.08 19.10
N ARG A 574 28.98 15.85 18.19
CA ARG A 574 29.68 17.09 18.52
C ARG A 574 28.74 18.09 19.18
N ARG A 575 27.54 18.32 18.62
CA ARG A 575 26.51 19.19 19.22
C ARG A 575 26.17 18.77 20.64
N LEU A 576 25.90 17.48 20.85
CA LEU A 576 25.59 16.92 22.17
C LEU A 576 26.72 17.19 23.18
N MET A 577 27.98 17.07 22.75
CA MET A 577 29.13 17.36 23.60
C MET A 577 29.25 18.84 23.94
N LEU A 578 29.12 19.75 22.97
CA LEU A 578 29.28 21.20 23.17
C LEU A 578 28.12 21.83 23.97
N ARG A 579 26.94 21.20 23.98
CA ARG A 579 25.76 21.65 24.74
C ARG A 579 25.80 21.34 26.23
N GLN A 580 26.83 20.64 26.71
CA GLN A 580 27.00 20.40 28.14
C GLN A 580 27.07 21.71 28.94
N PRO A 581 26.63 21.69 30.22
CA PRO A 581 26.82 22.82 31.12
C PRO A 581 28.29 23.25 31.16
N GLU A 582 28.57 24.56 31.28
CA GLU A 582 29.94 25.08 31.21
C GLU A 582 30.88 24.43 32.22
N ALA A 583 30.41 24.18 33.45
CA ALA A 583 31.17 23.50 34.48
C ALA A 583 31.60 22.07 34.05
N SER A 584 30.74 21.36 33.33
CA SER A 584 31.00 20.04 32.78
C SER A 584 32.00 20.09 31.63
N LEU A 585 31.87 21.07 30.72
CA LEU A 585 32.84 21.30 29.63
C LEU A 585 34.23 21.60 30.19
N ARG A 586 34.33 22.51 31.16
CA ARG A 586 35.59 22.87 31.84
C ARG A 586 36.25 21.66 32.47
N ARG A 587 35.47 20.85 33.19
CA ARG A 587 35.96 19.60 33.82
C ARG A 587 36.48 18.62 32.77
N ARG A 588 35.76 18.46 31.67
CA ARG A 588 36.15 17.58 30.56
C ARG A 588 37.43 18.04 29.88
N PHE A 589 37.56 19.32 29.55
CA PHE A 589 38.79 19.84 28.92
C PHE A 589 40.01 19.70 29.83
N ARG A 590 39.86 19.91 31.15
CA ARG A 590 40.94 19.63 32.13
C ARG A 590 41.33 18.15 32.20
N GLN A 591 40.38 17.24 31.98
CA GLN A 591 40.66 15.80 31.98
C GLN A 591 41.36 15.34 30.70
N ILE A 592 40.96 15.89 29.55
CA ILE A 592 41.51 15.51 28.23
C ILE A 592 42.90 16.14 28.04
N THR A 593 43.09 17.38 28.49
CA THR A 593 44.34 18.14 28.31
C THR A 593 44.67 18.89 29.61
N PRO A 594 45.31 18.22 30.58
CA PRO A 594 45.58 18.78 31.92
C PRO A 594 46.50 20.00 31.92
N GLU A 595 47.31 20.18 30.87
CA GLU A 595 48.25 21.30 30.72
C GLU A 595 47.59 22.63 30.30
N LEU A 596 46.28 22.67 30.00
CA LEU A 596 45.60 23.91 29.66
C LEU A 596 45.42 24.83 30.87
N SER A 597 45.80 26.10 30.72
CA SER A 597 45.50 27.16 31.71
C SER A 597 44.01 27.50 31.73
N ASP A 598 43.53 28.06 32.85
CA ASP A 598 42.13 28.48 32.99
C ASP A 598 41.67 29.46 31.90
N LYS A 599 42.55 30.40 31.51
CA LYS A 599 42.28 31.36 30.42
C LYS A 599 42.13 30.68 29.05
N GLN A 600 42.90 29.63 28.79
CA GLN A 600 42.76 28.84 27.57
C GLN A 600 41.46 28.04 27.58
N ILE A 601 41.08 27.47 28.72
CA ILE A 601 39.80 26.77 28.88
C ILE A 601 38.63 27.74 28.68
N ASP A 602 38.68 28.94 29.24
CA ASP A 602 37.67 30.00 29.03
C ASP A 602 37.50 30.31 27.53
N THR A 603 38.61 30.43 26.82
CA THR A 603 38.62 30.71 25.38
C THR A 603 37.99 29.58 24.59
N ILE A 604 38.33 28.32 24.91
CA ILE A 604 37.77 27.13 24.25
C ILE A 604 36.27 27.01 24.51
N VAL A 605 35.82 27.21 25.76
CA VAL A 605 34.40 27.15 26.11
C VAL A 605 33.62 28.27 25.40
N SER A 606 34.17 29.48 25.36
CA SER A 606 33.54 30.61 24.65
C SER A 606 33.43 30.34 23.15
N HIS A 607 34.48 29.80 22.54
CA HIS A 607 34.47 29.40 21.13
C HIS A 607 33.43 28.31 20.86
N ALA A 608 33.34 27.29 21.72
CA ALA A 608 32.33 26.24 21.61
C ALA A 608 30.89 26.76 21.68
N LYS A 609 30.61 27.76 22.54
CA LYS A 609 29.28 28.39 22.61
C LYS A 609 28.98 29.24 21.38
N SER A 610 29.96 30.01 20.91
CA SER A 610 29.84 30.77 19.66
C SER A 610 29.59 29.87 18.46
N GLU A 611 30.20 28.69 18.40
CA GLU A 611 29.98 27.70 17.34
C GLU A 611 28.52 27.22 17.33
N LEU A 612 27.97 26.87 18.51
CA LEU A 612 26.57 26.48 18.65
C LEU A 612 25.60 27.61 18.24
N GLU A 613 25.89 28.85 18.58
CA GLU A 613 25.06 30.01 18.21
C GLU A 613 24.94 30.24 16.70
N THR A 614 25.96 29.81 15.94
CA THR A 614 25.97 29.88 14.47
C THR A 614 25.40 28.65 13.78
N ASP A 615 25.25 27.53 14.51
CA ASP A 615 24.75 26.27 13.97
C ASP A 615 23.21 26.25 13.99
N PRO A 616 22.52 26.22 12.83
CA PRO A 616 21.06 26.25 12.78
C PRO A 616 20.40 24.96 13.30
N TYR A 617 21.16 23.87 13.45
CA TYR A 617 20.69 22.57 13.93
C TYR A 617 20.89 22.38 15.45
N ALA A 618 21.59 23.32 16.11
CA ALA A 618 21.87 23.23 17.53
C ALA A 618 20.77 23.87 18.38
N LEU A 619 20.37 23.20 19.46
CA LEU A 619 19.63 23.87 20.54
C LEU A 619 20.59 24.70 21.38
N LEU A 620 20.18 25.91 21.74
CA LEU A 620 20.97 26.84 22.56
C LEU A 620 20.67 26.72 24.06
N GLN A 621 19.72 25.87 24.43
CA GLN A 621 19.49 25.46 25.81
C GLN A 621 20.60 24.51 26.28
N PRO A 622 21.05 24.59 27.55
CA PRO A 622 21.95 23.59 28.11
C PRO A 622 21.25 22.22 28.15
N MET A 623 22.02 21.15 27.91
CA MET A 623 21.51 19.78 28.05
C MET A 623 21.41 19.37 29.53
N GLU A 624 20.32 18.72 29.90
CA GLU A 624 20.20 18.07 31.22
C GLU A 624 21.05 16.79 31.29
N MET A 625 21.76 16.60 32.40
CA MET A 625 22.64 15.44 32.57
C MET A 625 21.86 14.23 33.08
N GLY A 626 22.18 13.04 32.57
CA GLY A 626 21.56 11.77 32.97
C GLY A 626 20.47 11.30 32.01
N GLU A 627 19.79 10.21 32.34
CA GLU A 627 18.78 9.58 31.47
C GLU A 627 17.59 10.49 31.17
N ALA A 628 17.21 11.37 32.11
CA ALA A 628 16.11 12.31 31.94
C ALA A 628 16.36 13.35 30.81
N GLY A 629 17.62 13.66 30.52
CA GLY A 629 18.02 14.58 29.44
C GLY A 629 18.40 13.89 28.13
N ALA A 630 18.29 12.56 28.05
CA ALA A 630 18.64 11.80 26.86
C ALA A 630 17.81 12.25 25.64
N GLN A 631 18.46 12.41 24.49
CA GLN A 631 17.81 12.77 23.23
C GLN A 631 17.73 11.55 22.31
N LEU A 632 16.55 11.30 21.75
CA LEU A 632 16.30 10.29 20.73
C LEU A 632 16.47 10.91 19.35
N LEU A 633 17.55 10.54 18.68
CA LEU A 633 17.84 10.95 17.31
C LEU A 633 17.51 9.81 16.34
N CYS A 634 16.93 10.16 15.19
CA CYS A 634 16.60 9.18 14.16
C CYS A 634 16.82 9.74 12.75
N PHE A 635 17.18 8.84 11.83
CA PHE A 635 17.18 9.13 10.40
C PHE A 635 15.93 8.52 9.77
N LYS A 636 15.12 9.37 9.13
CA LYS A 636 13.93 8.93 8.39
C LYS A 636 14.27 8.78 6.91
N GLY A 637 13.79 7.70 6.31
CA GLY A 637 13.96 7.35 4.91
C GLY A 637 13.09 6.14 4.59
N TYR A 638 12.99 5.79 3.31
CA TYR A 638 12.24 4.60 2.90
C TYR A 638 13.15 3.38 2.82
N GLY A 639 12.63 2.23 3.26
CA GLY A 639 13.20 0.93 2.90
C GLY A 639 12.98 0.61 1.41
N LEU A 640 13.69 -0.41 0.90
CA LEU A 640 13.58 -0.86 -0.49
C LEU A 640 12.12 -1.11 -0.89
N GLU A 641 11.41 -1.91 -0.11
CA GLU A 641 10.06 -2.36 -0.43
C GLU A 641 9.04 -1.20 -0.37
N VAL A 642 9.19 -0.26 0.58
CA VAL A 642 8.36 0.97 0.64
C VAL A 642 8.62 1.85 -0.58
N GLY A 643 9.89 2.06 -0.95
CA GLY A 643 10.24 2.84 -2.12
C GLY A 643 9.66 2.25 -3.40
N MET A 644 9.74 0.92 -3.57
CA MET A 644 9.14 0.23 -4.70
C MET A 644 7.61 0.32 -4.70
N TYR A 645 6.97 0.18 -3.53
CA TYR A 645 5.52 0.32 -3.37
C TYR A 645 5.04 1.73 -3.78
N LEU A 646 5.68 2.78 -3.25
CA LEU A 646 5.35 4.17 -3.59
C LEU A 646 5.65 4.47 -5.06
N ALA A 647 6.79 4.01 -5.59
CA ALA A 647 7.16 4.23 -6.97
C ALA A 647 6.14 3.60 -7.94
N SER A 648 5.70 2.37 -7.66
CA SER A 648 4.70 1.66 -8.46
C SER A 648 3.33 2.37 -8.44
N LEU A 649 2.87 2.84 -7.27
CA LEU A 649 1.59 3.54 -7.14
C LEU A 649 1.56 4.92 -7.80
N THR A 650 2.72 5.58 -7.84
CA THR A 650 2.84 6.95 -8.32
C THR A 650 3.41 7.04 -9.73
N GLY A 651 3.80 5.91 -10.34
CA GLY A 651 4.48 5.86 -11.63
C GLY A 651 5.83 6.55 -11.60
N SER A 652 6.50 6.52 -10.45
CA SER A 652 7.81 7.15 -10.26
C SER A 652 8.94 6.19 -10.61
N VAL A 653 10.09 6.77 -10.93
CA VAL A 653 11.37 6.07 -10.92
C VAL A 653 11.93 6.05 -9.51
N ILE A 654 12.95 5.23 -9.25
CA ILE A 654 13.68 5.25 -7.98
C ILE A 654 15.03 5.91 -8.18
N TYR A 655 15.47 6.71 -7.21
CA TYR A 655 16.85 7.14 -7.14
C TYR A 655 17.40 7.13 -5.72
N THR A 656 18.72 6.97 -5.60
CA THR A 656 19.43 6.90 -4.32
C THR A 656 20.85 7.41 -4.47
N ASP A 657 21.45 7.90 -3.40
CA ASP A 657 22.87 8.19 -3.25
C ASP A 657 23.60 7.11 -2.43
N LEU A 658 22.84 6.14 -1.90
CA LEU A 658 23.33 5.11 -1.01
C LEU A 658 23.67 3.83 -1.78
N ASP A 659 24.95 3.44 -1.75
CA ASP A 659 25.43 2.22 -2.40
C ASP A 659 24.70 0.96 -1.88
N VAL A 660 24.29 0.94 -0.60
CA VAL A 660 23.52 -0.18 -0.03
C VAL A 660 22.13 -0.32 -0.68
N HIS A 661 21.41 0.78 -0.88
CA HIS A 661 20.11 0.74 -1.56
C HIS A 661 20.27 0.42 -3.05
N TRP A 662 21.34 0.93 -3.67
CA TRP A 662 21.69 0.57 -5.04
C TRP A 662 21.92 -0.93 -5.18
N GLN A 663 22.72 -1.55 -4.31
CA GLN A 663 22.95 -2.99 -4.29
C GLN A 663 21.65 -3.76 -4.04
N TYR A 664 20.86 -3.35 -3.06
CA TYR A 664 19.58 -4.00 -2.74
C TYR A 664 18.57 -3.94 -3.89
N LEU A 665 18.52 -2.86 -4.66
CA LEU A 665 17.69 -2.79 -5.87
C LEU A 665 18.06 -3.87 -6.89
N HIS A 666 19.35 -4.13 -7.09
CA HIS A 666 19.82 -5.12 -8.08
C HIS A 666 19.73 -6.56 -7.55
N MET A 667 19.99 -6.78 -6.27
CA MET A 667 19.95 -8.12 -5.67
C MET A 667 18.54 -8.58 -5.30
N HIS A 668 17.66 -7.64 -4.92
CA HIS A 668 16.36 -7.95 -4.33
C HIS A 668 15.19 -7.19 -4.97
N GLY A 669 15.44 -6.20 -5.84
CA GLY A 669 14.39 -5.46 -6.54
C GLY A 669 14.03 -6.04 -7.92
N LEU A 670 14.67 -7.14 -8.33
CA LEU A 670 14.45 -7.83 -9.60
C LEU A 670 13.90 -9.25 -9.34
N GLU A 671 12.99 -9.71 -10.20
CA GLU A 671 12.61 -11.13 -10.23
C GLU A 671 13.78 -12.00 -10.70
N LYS A 672 13.86 -13.24 -10.20
CA LYS A 672 14.92 -14.18 -10.56
C LYS A 672 14.97 -14.40 -12.08
N GLY A 673 16.14 -14.19 -12.67
CA GLY A 673 16.37 -14.36 -14.11
C GLY A 673 16.20 -13.09 -14.94
N ILE A 674 15.68 -11.99 -14.37
CA ILE A 674 15.75 -10.68 -15.02
C ILE A 674 17.20 -10.19 -14.97
N VAL A 675 17.75 -9.90 -16.15
CA VAL A 675 19.08 -9.33 -16.33
C VAL A 675 19.00 -7.88 -16.79
N GLU A 676 20.10 -7.14 -16.62
CA GLU A 676 20.27 -5.83 -17.25
C GLU A 676 20.00 -5.93 -18.75
N ASN A 677 19.26 -4.95 -19.27
CA ASN A 677 18.96 -4.93 -20.68
C ASN A 677 20.17 -4.41 -21.46
N ALA A 678 20.91 -5.33 -22.08
CA ALA A 678 22.12 -5.04 -22.86
C ALA A 678 21.90 -4.00 -23.97
N GLN A 679 20.66 -3.82 -24.45
CA GLN A 679 20.32 -2.78 -25.44
C GLN A 679 20.54 -1.36 -24.89
N TRP A 680 20.49 -1.18 -23.56
CA TRP A 680 20.69 0.11 -22.90
C TRP A 680 22.14 0.40 -22.50
N ALA A 681 23.05 -0.57 -22.64
CA ALA A 681 24.45 -0.42 -22.23
C ALA A 681 25.14 0.83 -22.83
N PRO A 682 24.95 1.21 -24.11
CA PRO A 682 25.53 2.44 -24.66
C PRO A 682 24.98 3.70 -23.98
N ALA A 683 23.67 3.74 -23.70
CA ALA A 683 23.03 4.87 -23.03
C ALA A 683 23.48 4.98 -21.56
N VAL A 684 23.60 3.85 -20.85
CA VAL A 684 24.14 3.79 -19.48
C VAL A 684 25.57 4.33 -19.44
N LYS A 685 26.44 3.87 -20.35
CA LYS A 685 27.82 4.34 -20.44
C LYS A 685 27.93 5.82 -20.82
N ALA A 686 27.04 6.31 -21.69
CA ALA A 686 27.03 7.72 -22.04
C ALA A 686 26.62 8.58 -20.84
N LEU A 687 25.54 8.21 -20.15
CA LEU A 687 25.02 8.95 -18.99
C LEU A 687 26.01 8.98 -17.81
N SER A 688 26.77 7.89 -17.58
CA SER A 688 27.78 7.86 -16.51
C SER A 688 28.93 8.87 -16.70
N ASN A 689 29.12 9.35 -17.93
CA ASN A 689 30.14 10.37 -18.26
C ASN A 689 29.59 11.79 -18.30
N VAL A 690 28.28 11.98 -18.09
CA VAL A 690 27.65 13.30 -18.06
C VAL A 690 27.75 13.87 -16.66
N GLU A 691 28.23 15.10 -16.57
CA GLU A 691 28.28 15.88 -15.36
C GLU A 691 27.01 16.71 -15.20
N PHE A 692 26.40 16.63 -14.02
CA PHE A 692 25.17 17.30 -13.68
C PHE A 692 25.48 18.42 -12.70
N PRO A 693 25.49 19.70 -13.12
CA PRO A 693 25.66 20.79 -12.19
C PRO A 693 24.43 20.89 -11.28
N LEU A 694 24.69 21.11 -10.00
CA LEU A 694 23.71 21.23 -8.93
C LEU A 694 23.94 22.55 -8.20
N GLU A 695 22.86 23.30 -7.98
CA GLU A 695 22.84 24.44 -7.08
C GLU A 695 22.28 23.96 -5.74
N LEU A 696 23.09 24.07 -4.68
CA LEU A 696 22.77 23.51 -3.37
C LEU A 696 21.78 24.38 -2.61
N GLN A 697 21.71 25.68 -2.92
CA GLN A 697 20.73 26.57 -2.30
C GLN A 697 19.36 26.45 -2.98
N GLY A 698 18.32 26.13 -2.19
CA GLY A 698 16.97 25.93 -2.70
C GLY A 698 16.36 27.17 -3.37
N TRP A 699 16.48 28.34 -2.75
CA TRP A 699 15.77 29.54 -3.21
C TRP A 699 16.14 29.98 -4.65
N PRO A 700 17.44 30.07 -5.03
CA PRO A 700 17.83 30.32 -6.42
C PRO A 700 17.24 29.31 -7.42
N VAL A 701 17.22 28.02 -7.07
CA VAL A 701 16.63 26.96 -7.91
C VAL A 701 15.14 27.20 -8.12
N LEU A 702 14.40 27.46 -7.04
CA LEU A 702 12.96 27.71 -7.11
C LEU A 702 12.62 28.92 -7.97
N GLN A 703 13.37 30.02 -7.82
CA GLN A 703 13.18 31.23 -8.63
C GLN A 703 13.43 30.96 -10.12
N ALA A 704 14.50 30.23 -10.45
CA ALA A 704 14.80 29.84 -11.82
C ALA A 704 13.70 28.96 -12.43
N ILE A 705 13.14 28.01 -11.67
CA ILE A 705 12.00 27.19 -12.09
C ILE A 705 10.76 28.07 -12.34
N ARG A 706 10.42 28.97 -11.42
CA ARG A 706 9.24 29.87 -11.53
C ARG A 706 9.33 30.82 -12.72
N MET A 707 10.54 31.26 -13.08
CA MET A 707 10.79 32.05 -14.30
C MET A 707 10.73 31.21 -15.60
N GLY A 708 10.49 29.90 -15.50
CA GLY A 708 10.39 29.00 -16.65
C GLY A 708 11.73 28.67 -17.31
N ARG A 709 12.88 28.96 -16.66
CA ARG A 709 14.22 28.79 -17.24
C ARG A 709 14.50 27.35 -17.66
N PHE A 710 14.01 26.39 -16.87
CA PHE A 710 14.18 24.97 -17.15
C PHE A 710 13.07 24.36 -18.02
N GLY A 711 12.14 25.16 -18.57
CA GLY A 711 11.01 24.64 -19.35
C GLY A 711 11.43 23.80 -20.57
N LYS A 712 12.47 24.22 -21.29
CA LYS A 712 13.04 23.46 -22.43
C LYS A 712 13.66 22.14 -21.99
N ILE A 713 14.28 22.13 -20.80
CA ILE A 713 14.86 20.92 -20.19
C ILE A 713 13.76 19.96 -19.82
N LYS A 714 12.70 20.43 -19.14
CA LYS A 714 11.54 19.60 -18.78
C LYS A 714 10.89 18.92 -19.98
N VAL A 715 10.70 19.64 -21.09
CA VAL A 715 10.16 19.05 -22.33
C VAL A 715 11.07 17.94 -22.88
N ARG A 716 12.39 18.15 -22.87
CA ARG A 716 13.36 17.14 -23.33
C ARG A 716 13.42 15.94 -22.38
N SER A 717 13.47 16.18 -21.07
CA SER A 717 13.40 15.14 -20.04
C SER A 717 12.12 14.31 -20.19
N GLY A 718 10.96 14.95 -20.38
CA GLY A 718 9.70 14.24 -20.61
C GLY A 718 9.74 13.34 -21.85
N THR A 719 10.32 13.82 -22.96
CA THR A 719 10.47 13.00 -24.18
C THR A 719 11.39 11.79 -23.94
N LEU A 720 12.48 11.99 -23.19
CA LEU A 720 13.39 10.92 -22.80
C LEU A 720 12.73 9.93 -21.84
N THR A 721 11.96 10.43 -20.87
CA THR A 721 11.20 9.64 -19.91
C THR A 721 10.14 8.81 -20.62
N ASP A 722 9.41 9.37 -21.57
CA ASP A 722 8.43 8.63 -22.37
C ASP A 722 9.12 7.52 -23.18
N ALA A 723 10.32 7.77 -23.74
CA ALA A 723 11.11 6.75 -24.43
C ALA A 723 11.63 5.65 -23.48
N LEU A 724 12.06 6.01 -22.26
CA LEU A 724 12.50 5.05 -21.24
C LEU A 724 11.34 4.26 -20.60
N LEU A 725 10.15 4.86 -20.52
CA LEU A 725 8.93 4.23 -20.01
C LEU A 725 8.28 3.28 -21.03
N ASN A 726 8.42 3.58 -22.33
CA ASN A 726 7.87 2.77 -23.42
C ASN A 726 8.90 1.72 -23.90
N LEU A 727 9.27 0.78 -23.01
CA LEU A 727 10.23 -0.31 -23.27
C LEU A 727 9.85 -1.28 -24.40
N GLN A 728 8.67 -1.12 -25.03
CA GLN A 728 8.21 -1.95 -26.14
C GLN A 728 8.71 -1.48 -27.52
N GLU A 729 9.15 -0.22 -27.66
CA GLU A 729 9.76 0.27 -28.90
C GLU A 729 11.26 -0.09 -28.95
N ALA A 730 11.80 -0.30 -30.16
CA ALA A 730 13.23 -0.55 -30.32
C ALA A 730 14.03 0.66 -29.80
N PRO A 731 14.90 0.50 -28.79
CA PRO A 731 15.62 1.61 -28.21
C PRO A 731 16.54 2.24 -29.27
N GLN A 732 16.73 3.57 -29.18
CA GLN A 732 17.74 4.32 -29.93
C GLN A 732 18.79 4.88 -28.96
N PRO A 733 19.73 4.04 -28.45
CA PRO A 733 20.61 4.41 -27.36
C PRO A 733 21.47 5.63 -27.66
N ASP A 734 21.95 5.78 -28.90
CA ASP A 734 22.78 6.91 -29.34
C ASP A 734 22.00 8.24 -29.33
N LYS A 735 20.72 8.19 -29.72
CA LYS A 735 19.83 9.36 -29.68
C LYS A 735 19.57 9.78 -28.24
N ILE A 736 19.37 8.81 -27.36
CA ILE A 736 19.13 9.03 -25.93
C ILE A 736 20.37 9.61 -25.26
N ALA A 737 21.56 9.05 -25.54
CA ALA A 737 22.84 9.59 -25.09
C ALA A 737 23.00 11.06 -25.50
N THR A 738 22.75 11.37 -26.78
CA THR A 738 22.83 12.73 -27.31
C THR A 738 21.82 13.67 -26.63
N GLN A 739 20.60 13.21 -26.39
CA GLN A 739 19.57 13.98 -25.69
C GLN A 739 19.99 14.31 -24.26
N ILE A 740 20.54 13.34 -23.53
CA ILE A 740 21.01 13.50 -22.15
C ILE A 740 22.14 14.53 -22.08
N SER A 741 23.18 14.40 -22.91
CA SER A 741 24.28 15.37 -22.95
C SER A 741 23.76 16.78 -23.25
N SER A 742 22.81 16.89 -24.19
CA SER A 742 22.18 18.16 -24.50
C SER A 742 21.36 18.74 -23.33
N ILE A 743 20.74 17.90 -22.49
CA ILE A 743 20.01 18.31 -21.29
C ILE A 743 20.98 18.89 -20.28
N SER A 744 22.08 18.19 -19.98
CA SER A 744 23.10 18.68 -19.06
C SER A 744 23.69 20.01 -19.54
N GLU A 745 24.08 20.13 -20.81
CA GLU A 745 24.60 21.40 -21.36
C GLU A 745 23.59 22.55 -21.22
N LEU A 746 22.31 22.29 -21.47
CA LEU A 746 21.26 23.30 -21.29
C LEU A 746 21.13 23.70 -19.83
N VAL A 747 21.16 22.74 -18.89
CA VAL A 747 21.09 23.06 -17.46
C VAL A 747 22.31 23.86 -17.05
N GLN A 748 23.51 23.49 -17.49
CA GLN A 748 24.74 24.24 -17.22
C GLN A 748 24.65 25.69 -17.73
N ARG A 749 24.11 25.90 -18.94
CA ARG A 749 23.89 27.24 -19.51
C ARG A 749 22.83 28.04 -18.75
N GLU A 750 21.79 27.42 -18.22
CA GLU A 750 20.78 28.13 -17.42
C GLU A 750 21.26 28.39 -15.99
N MET A 751 22.03 27.46 -15.40
CA MET A 751 22.65 27.62 -14.09
C MET A 751 23.73 28.69 -14.07
N SER A 752 24.49 28.88 -15.15
CA SER A 752 25.46 29.99 -15.22
C SER A 752 24.81 31.37 -15.12
N LYS A 753 23.50 31.48 -15.38
CA LYS A 753 22.70 32.71 -15.25
C LYS A 753 22.02 32.86 -13.89
N ILE A 754 22.21 31.89 -12.98
CA ILE A 754 21.78 31.97 -11.58
C ILE A 754 22.94 32.61 -10.80
N PRO A 755 22.69 33.54 -9.86
CA PRO A 755 23.72 34.14 -9.02
C PRO A 755 24.66 33.08 -8.42
N ILE A 756 25.91 33.48 -8.12
CA ILE A 756 26.93 32.60 -7.55
C ILE A 756 26.40 31.98 -6.24
N GLY A 757 26.15 30.68 -6.27
CA GLY A 757 25.78 29.85 -5.12
C GLY A 757 26.80 28.74 -4.87
N ASN A 758 26.55 27.90 -3.88
CA ASN A 758 27.39 26.73 -3.61
C ASN A 758 27.03 25.63 -4.63
N ARG A 759 27.97 25.26 -5.49
CA ARG A 759 27.71 24.34 -6.61
C ARG A 759 28.45 23.04 -6.44
N LEU A 760 27.76 21.96 -6.76
CA LEU A 760 28.30 20.61 -6.77
C LEU A 760 28.08 19.98 -8.14
N THR A 761 28.97 19.08 -8.52
CA THR A 761 28.80 18.26 -9.71
C THR A 761 28.40 16.85 -9.30
N GLY A 762 27.22 16.42 -9.74
CA GLY A 762 26.75 15.05 -9.62
C GLY A 762 27.03 14.24 -10.87
N ARG A 763 27.15 12.92 -10.73
CA ARG A 763 27.11 11.93 -11.79
C ARG A 763 26.00 10.93 -11.52
N ILE A 764 25.38 10.41 -12.57
CA ILE A 764 24.30 9.43 -12.46
C ILE A 764 24.78 8.08 -12.99
N GLY A 765 24.70 7.04 -12.17
CA GLY A 765 24.61 5.65 -12.61
C GLY A 765 23.16 5.31 -12.95
N LEU A 766 22.91 4.66 -14.08
CA LEU A 766 21.58 4.28 -14.54
C LEU A 766 21.47 2.76 -14.66
N SER A 767 20.34 2.22 -14.24
CA SER A 767 20.00 0.81 -14.40
C SER A 767 18.62 0.66 -15.03
N VAL A 768 18.58 -0.10 -16.14
CA VAL A 768 17.37 -0.35 -16.95
C VAL A 768 17.23 -1.86 -17.16
N PRO A 769 16.58 -2.58 -16.23
CA PRO A 769 16.32 -4.02 -16.37
C PRO A 769 15.26 -4.31 -17.45
N SER A 770 15.36 -5.47 -18.11
CA SER A 770 14.51 -5.86 -19.26
C SER A 770 13.00 -5.97 -18.99
N GLY A 771 12.58 -6.00 -17.73
CA GLY A 771 11.17 -5.97 -17.30
C GLY A 771 10.86 -4.89 -16.26
N GLY A 772 11.77 -3.96 -16.00
CA GLY A 772 11.68 -3.04 -14.86
C GLY A 772 12.00 -3.72 -13.51
N PHE A 773 12.08 -2.92 -12.45
CA PHE A 773 12.17 -3.39 -11.08
C PHE A 773 10.77 -3.78 -10.58
N GLN A 774 10.63 -5.03 -10.17
CA GLN A 774 9.41 -5.60 -9.62
C GLN A 774 9.75 -6.80 -8.73
N ARG A 775 8.90 -7.04 -7.73
CA ARG A 775 9.04 -8.14 -6.78
C ARG A 775 7.67 -8.62 -6.36
N GLN A 776 7.50 -9.94 -6.24
CA GLN A 776 6.20 -10.58 -5.94
C GLN A 776 5.63 -10.12 -4.60
N GLU A 777 6.46 -10.00 -3.58
CA GLU A 777 6.03 -9.58 -2.26
C GLU A 777 5.62 -8.09 -2.23
N VAL A 778 6.28 -7.24 -3.04
CA VAL A 778 5.83 -5.84 -3.24
C VAL A 778 4.53 -5.81 -4.04
N GLN A 779 4.36 -6.69 -5.03
CA GLN A 779 3.11 -6.86 -5.75
C GLN A 779 1.96 -7.24 -4.81
N ARG A 780 2.21 -8.12 -3.83
CA ARG A 780 1.23 -8.45 -2.78
C ARG A 780 0.86 -7.22 -1.96
N LEU A 781 1.82 -6.39 -1.54
CA LEU A 781 1.54 -5.13 -0.84
C LEU A 781 0.69 -4.19 -1.70
N LEU A 782 0.99 -4.09 -2.99
CA LEU A 782 0.24 -3.29 -3.96
C LEU A 782 -1.20 -3.78 -4.10
N LEU A 783 -1.44 -5.09 -4.11
CA LEU A 783 -2.79 -5.66 -4.16
C LEU A 783 -3.56 -5.44 -2.86
N THR A 784 -2.95 -5.70 -1.70
CA THR A 784 -3.67 -5.68 -0.41
C THR A 784 -3.82 -4.30 0.20
N PHE A 785 -2.79 -3.44 0.08
CA PHE A 785 -2.79 -2.09 0.65
C PHE A 785 -2.97 -1.03 -0.43
N GLY A 786 -2.35 -1.20 -1.60
CA GLY A 786 -2.45 -0.24 -2.70
C GLY A 786 -3.74 -0.32 -3.51
N ARG A 787 -4.46 -1.45 -3.43
CA ARG A 787 -5.72 -1.77 -4.12
C ARG A 787 -5.64 -1.57 -5.64
N VAL A 788 -4.49 -1.88 -6.21
CA VAL A 788 -4.24 -1.71 -7.64
C VAL A 788 -4.86 -2.83 -8.46
N LYS A 789 -5.50 -2.47 -9.58
CA LYS A 789 -6.02 -3.44 -10.56
C LYS A 789 -4.93 -3.95 -11.50
N ALA A 790 -3.99 -3.10 -11.86
CA ALA A 790 -2.84 -3.41 -12.70
C ALA A 790 -1.64 -2.59 -12.22
N THR A 791 -0.49 -3.24 -12.06
CA THR A 791 0.77 -2.58 -11.71
C THR A 791 1.64 -2.42 -12.94
N ARG A 792 2.43 -1.36 -12.93
CA ARG A 792 3.50 -1.17 -13.90
C ARG A 792 4.82 -1.37 -13.15
N PRO A 793 5.74 -2.17 -13.68
CA PRO A 793 7.06 -2.28 -13.09
C PRO A 793 7.76 -0.93 -13.14
N ILE A 794 8.70 -0.71 -12.22
CA ILE A 794 9.47 0.53 -12.16
C ILE A 794 10.50 0.47 -13.29
N PRO A 795 10.45 1.37 -14.28
CA PRO A 795 11.16 1.19 -15.55
C PRO A 795 12.68 1.20 -15.39
N PHE A 796 13.19 2.06 -14.51
CA PHE A 796 14.63 2.26 -14.28
C PHE A 796 14.88 2.89 -12.91
N ALA A 797 16.13 2.79 -12.46
CA ALA A 797 16.61 3.41 -11.24
C ALA A 797 17.92 4.19 -11.47
N MET A 798 18.19 5.18 -10.62
CA MET A 798 19.37 6.03 -10.70
C MET A 798 20.17 6.01 -9.40
N CYS A 799 21.49 5.95 -9.51
CA CYS A 799 22.43 6.14 -8.40
C CYS A 799 23.16 7.47 -8.58
N ILE A 800 23.04 8.38 -7.61
CA ILE A 800 23.72 9.67 -7.65
C ILE A 800 25.07 9.54 -6.94
N LYS A 801 26.12 10.01 -7.59
CA LYS A 801 27.48 10.06 -7.04
C LYS A 801 28.05 11.47 -7.14
N PHE A 802 28.86 11.84 -6.17
CA PHE A 802 29.55 13.13 -6.12
C PHE A 802 31.05 12.93 -6.19
N GLU A 803 31.77 13.89 -6.78
CA GLU A 803 33.21 13.95 -6.61
C GLU A 803 33.52 14.32 -5.15
N ALA A 804 34.42 13.56 -4.53
CA ALA A 804 34.56 13.46 -3.07
C ALA A 804 34.63 14.81 -2.35
N LEU A 805 33.59 15.14 -1.58
CA LEU A 805 33.66 16.13 -0.52
C LEU A 805 33.84 15.40 0.82
N ALA A 806 34.96 15.64 1.48
CA ALA A 806 35.24 15.12 2.83
C ALA A 806 34.41 15.81 3.93
N THR A 807 33.64 16.83 3.58
CA THR A 807 32.85 17.67 4.48
C THR A 807 31.39 17.72 4.02
N LEU A 808 30.46 17.87 4.97
CA LEU A 808 29.06 18.13 4.63
C LEU A 808 28.95 19.44 3.82
N PRO A 809 28.04 19.49 2.83
CA PRO A 809 27.90 20.63 1.92
C PRO A 809 27.41 21.93 2.55
#